data_AF-A0A1H7ZCS9-F1
#
_entry.id   AF-A0A1H7ZCS9-F1
#
_cell.length_a   1.000
_cell.length_b   1.000
_cell.length_c   1.000
_cell.angle_alpha   90.00
_cell.angle_beta   90.00
_cell.angle_gamma   90.00
#
_symmetry.space_group_name_H-M   'P 1'
#
loop_
_entity.id
_entity.type
_entity.pdbx_description
1 polymer ?
#
loop_
_entity_poly.entity_id
_entity_poly.type
_entity_poly.pdbx_seq_one_letter_code
_entity_poly.pdbx_strand_id
1 'polypeptide(L)'
;MKKILLTCALVVLGVMTGFAQMSDTQVMQYVQREMKSGASQSQIATRLMQRGVTMQQLQRVRSQYETLNGGRSTRSSGSSTDVLVQDSRLRDANGAIRTDSAGNALSTQDVKATSSTIDATTRAKVYVNPTDNTINGKHVFGRDIFNHDKLSFEPNMNIATPASYVVGPGDKVFVDVYGASAKSEQLEVSPDGTIIVTGFGPIHIGGLTVDAANAKIRRTLGQRYSSSEIRMTVGQTRTISINVMGEVVAPGTYTLSAFASVFHALYMAGGVNSLGTLRDIKVFRGGRQVTSVDIYDYILNGKLSGNVRLADNDVVMVGPYDCIVDIAGNVKRPMAYEMKKNESVATLLKYAGGFSTGAYQKAVRLNRIAGEKYSAYNVPEFEMASFKLMDGDSVTVDTILHRYENTVGIKGAVYHPGQYDLGSTPTVRSLIENAGGLTEEAFGAHAVLRRMKEDRTWRTVSVDVEGILNGTVADLPLENEDVLFISVRKDKMNQRTVTIFGEVQFPATYEYSDNETIEDLIILAGGLTDAASTAKVDVSRRIIDPSRTTDSKEIAQTFSFTMRDGLLIGGDRSFTLQPYDEVYVRKSPGFVPQRNVTVDGEVMFAGTYALSQKNQRISELIKAAGGVTDEAYVRGARIERPLNEDEKFRLNRLLKMVEMQGGSGLDAGKVSQDTVYYVGIELDKALANPGSDYDVILREGDRLVVPEYSGTVKINGNVMYPNTVAYSKGKSYKWYINEAGGYGNGAKRSKAFILYQNGKVSKASKGKVEPGCEIIIPNKTRSANDNISMIANLGTSLATMVTMIATVTNLIKSF
;
A
#
# COMPACT_ATOMS: atom_id res chain seq x y z
N MET A 1 -65.61 21.95 0.69
CA MET A 1 -65.22 20.56 0.97
C MET A 1 -63.89 20.25 0.28
N LYS A 2 -62.78 20.73 0.85
CA LYS A 2 -61.42 20.70 0.24
C LYS A 2 -60.33 20.24 1.22
N LYS A 3 -60.67 19.38 2.20
CA LYS A 3 -59.73 18.91 3.24
C LYS A 3 -59.72 17.40 3.52
N ILE A 4 -60.30 16.56 2.65
CA ILE A 4 -60.36 15.09 2.89
C ILE A 4 -59.74 14.26 1.75
N LEU A 5 -59.32 14.88 0.64
CA LEU A 5 -58.64 14.18 -0.46
C LEU A 5 -57.11 14.25 -0.42
N LEU A 6 -56.52 15.00 0.53
CA LEU A 6 -55.06 15.12 0.67
C LEU A 6 -54.44 14.12 1.67
N THR A 7 -55.27 13.39 2.42
CA THR A 7 -54.81 12.47 3.49
C THR A 7 -54.77 11.00 3.06
N CYS A 8 -55.31 10.63 1.89
CA CYS A 8 -55.19 9.27 1.34
C CYS A 8 -54.09 9.10 0.29
N ALA A 9 -53.42 10.18 -0.14
CA ALA A 9 -52.27 10.11 -1.06
C ALA A 9 -50.90 10.07 -0.35
N LEU A 10 -50.88 10.11 0.99
CA LEU A 10 -49.65 10.20 1.80
C LEU A 10 -49.38 8.97 2.68
N VAL A 11 -50.08 7.85 2.43
CA VAL A 11 -49.97 6.61 3.21
C VAL A 11 -49.53 5.39 2.36
N VAL A 12 -49.15 5.57 1.08
CA VAL A 12 -48.71 4.46 0.19
C VAL A 12 -47.26 4.63 -0.33
N LEU A 13 -46.51 5.63 0.12
CA LEU A 13 -45.08 5.79 -0.22
C LEU A 13 -44.21 5.70 1.03
N GLY A 14 -44.18 4.49 1.60
CA GLY A 14 -43.30 4.11 2.70
C GLY A 14 -42.67 2.74 2.45
N VAL A 15 -42.25 2.45 1.22
CA VAL A 15 -41.39 1.29 0.95
C VAL A 15 -39.99 1.68 1.42
N MET A 16 -39.66 1.25 2.64
CA MET A 16 -38.30 1.18 3.15
C MET A 16 -37.45 0.37 2.15
N THR A 17 -36.69 1.06 1.29
CA THR A 17 -35.53 0.45 0.64
C THR A 17 -34.45 0.32 1.71
N GLY A 18 -34.52 -0.75 2.50
CA GLY A 18 -33.35 -1.21 3.24
C GLY A 18 -32.32 -1.64 2.22
N PHE A 19 -31.31 -0.81 1.95
CA PHE A 19 -30.11 -1.28 1.28
C PHE A 19 -29.54 -2.38 2.16
N ALA A 20 -29.62 -3.63 1.69
CA ALA A 20 -28.98 -4.76 2.35
C ALA A 20 -27.48 -4.45 2.42
N GLN A 21 -27.03 -4.04 3.61
CA GLN A 21 -25.64 -3.72 3.84
C GLN A 21 -24.85 -5.01 3.71
N MET A 22 -23.93 -5.04 2.74
CA MET A 22 -23.14 -6.25 2.48
C MET A 22 -22.41 -6.68 3.75
N SER A 23 -22.43 -7.98 4.07
CA SER A 23 -21.61 -8.51 5.17
C SER A 23 -20.12 -8.46 4.79
N ASP A 24 -19.22 -8.47 5.78
CA ASP A 24 -17.77 -8.46 5.54
C ASP A 24 -17.31 -9.61 4.62
N THR A 25 -17.97 -10.77 4.72
CA THR A 25 -17.77 -11.93 3.83
C THR A 25 -18.25 -11.70 2.40
N GLN A 26 -19.38 -10.99 2.21
CA GLN A 26 -19.88 -10.62 0.88
C GLN A 26 -19.00 -9.55 0.22
N VAL A 27 -18.46 -8.61 1.00
CA VAL A 27 -17.49 -7.61 0.54
C VAL A 27 -16.19 -8.30 0.06
N MET A 28 -15.66 -9.25 0.84
CA MET A 28 -14.50 -10.06 0.45
C MET A 28 -14.71 -10.82 -0.86
N GLN A 29 -15.83 -11.53 -1.01
CA GLN A 29 -16.15 -12.27 -2.22
C GLN A 29 -16.32 -11.36 -3.45
N TYR A 30 -16.86 -10.17 -3.25
CA TYR A 30 -16.99 -9.17 -4.31
C TYR A 30 -15.63 -8.64 -4.76
N VAL A 31 -14.74 -8.28 -3.82
CA VAL A 31 -13.36 -7.85 -4.12
C VAL A 31 -12.62 -8.92 -4.90
N GLN A 32 -12.67 -10.19 -4.47
CA GLN A 32 -12.00 -11.30 -5.16
C GLN A 32 -12.52 -11.52 -6.59
N ARG A 33 -13.82 -11.35 -6.81
CA ARG A 33 -14.44 -11.47 -8.14
C ARG A 33 -13.97 -10.35 -9.08
N GLU A 34 -13.96 -9.12 -8.58
CA GLU A 34 -13.59 -7.94 -9.37
C GLU A 34 -12.09 -7.89 -9.70
N MET A 35 -11.23 -8.35 -8.77
CA MET A 35 -9.80 -8.50 -9.04
C MET A 35 -9.51 -9.57 -10.11
N LYS A 36 -10.26 -10.68 -10.12
CA LYS A 36 -10.17 -11.69 -11.19
C LYS A 36 -10.63 -11.17 -12.55
N SER A 37 -11.51 -10.17 -12.57
CA SER A 37 -11.91 -9.47 -13.79
C SER A 37 -10.98 -8.33 -14.21
N GLY A 38 -9.87 -8.10 -13.50
CA GLY A 38 -8.88 -7.08 -13.84
C GLY A 38 -9.25 -5.64 -13.48
N ALA A 39 -10.26 -5.42 -12.62
CA ALA A 39 -10.64 -4.09 -12.16
C ALA A 39 -9.56 -3.48 -11.25
N SER A 40 -9.28 -2.18 -11.39
CA SER A 40 -8.31 -1.50 -10.53
C SER A 40 -8.84 -1.33 -9.11
N GLN A 41 -7.95 -1.23 -8.12
CA GLN A 41 -8.35 -1.11 -6.70
C GLN A 41 -9.23 0.13 -6.44
N SER A 42 -9.00 1.24 -7.16
CA SER A 42 -9.83 2.43 -7.07
C SER A 42 -11.25 2.19 -7.60
N GLN A 43 -11.40 1.46 -8.71
CA GLN A 43 -12.71 1.09 -9.27
C GLN A 43 -13.50 0.18 -8.33
N ILE A 44 -12.83 -0.78 -7.68
CA ILE A 44 -13.45 -1.69 -6.71
C ILE A 44 -13.95 -0.90 -5.49
N ALA A 45 -13.13 0.01 -4.96
CA ALA A 45 -13.51 0.86 -3.83
C ALA A 45 -14.71 1.75 -4.15
N THR A 46 -14.73 2.40 -5.32
CA THR A 46 -15.87 3.21 -5.76
C THR A 46 -17.15 2.39 -5.89
N ARG A 47 -17.09 1.18 -6.46
CA ARG A 47 -18.25 0.28 -6.60
C ARG A 47 -18.75 -0.23 -5.25
N LEU A 48 -17.87 -0.47 -4.28
CA LEU A 48 -18.24 -0.88 -2.93
C LEU A 48 -18.90 0.26 -2.15
N MET A 49 -18.39 1.49 -2.27
CA MET A 49 -19.02 2.68 -1.68
C MET A 49 -20.40 2.96 -2.27
N GLN A 50 -20.56 2.79 -3.59
CA GLN A 50 -21.87 2.88 -4.26
C GLN A 50 -22.86 1.80 -3.80
N ARG A 51 -22.38 0.69 -3.23
CA ARG A 51 -23.18 -0.40 -2.67
C ARG A 51 -23.37 -0.29 -1.15
N GLY A 52 -23.06 0.87 -0.57
CA GLY A 52 -23.32 1.16 0.85
C GLY A 52 -22.28 0.60 1.82
N VAL A 53 -21.12 0.16 1.34
CA VAL A 53 -20.02 -0.30 2.20
C VAL A 53 -19.28 0.91 2.77
N THR A 54 -19.16 0.98 4.09
CA THR A 54 -18.51 2.12 4.77
C THR A 54 -16.99 2.01 4.72
N MET A 55 -16.29 3.15 4.81
CA MET A 55 -14.82 3.19 4.83
C MET A 55 -14.24 2.36 5.99
N GLN A 56 -14.90 2.37 7.15
CA GLN A 56 -14.50 1.56 8.31
C GLN A 56 -14.64 0.05 8.05
N GLN A 57 -15.66 -0.37 7.29
CA GLN A 57 -15.87 -1.76 6.90
C GLN A 57 -14.81 -2.23 5.88
N LEU A 58 -14.45 -1.37 4.92
CA LEU A 58 -13.34 -1.59 3.97
C LEU A 58 -11.98 -1.76 4.68
N GLN A 59 -11.70 -0.94 5.70
CA GLN A 59 -10.47 -1.07 6.50
C GLN A 59 -10.42 -2.37 7.31
N ARG A 60 -11.57 -2.80 7.86
CA ARG A 60 -11.71 -4.06 8.62
C ARG A 60 -11.54 -5.30 7.74
N VAL A 61 -12.13 -5.27 6.55
CA VAL A 61 -11.99 -6.33 5.54
C VAL A 61 -10.56 -6.38 5.01
N ARG A 62 -9.91 -5.23 4.79
CA ARG A 62 -8.50 -5.14 4.38
C ARG A 62 -7.57 -5.76 5.41
N SER A 63 -7.74 -5.46 6.70
CA SER A 63 -6.90 -6.03 7.76
C SER A 63 -7.13 -7.54 7.93
N GLN A 64 -8.36 -8.03 7.72
CA GLN A 64 -8.65 -9.46 7.65
C GLN A 64 -8.00 -10.14 6.43
N TYR A 65 -7.99 -9.49 5.27
CA TYR A 65 -7.34 -10.00 4.06
C TYR A 65 -5.80 -10.03 4.20
N GLU A 66 -5.22 -8.98 4.79
CA GLU A 66 -3.77 -8.88 5.03
C GLU A 66 -3.27 -9.88 6.08
N THR A 67 -4.10 -10.26 7.05
CA THR A 67 -3.78 -11.30 8.05
C THR A 67 -3.92 -12.72 7.50
N LEU A 68 -4.81 -12.95 6.52
CA LEU A 68 -4.97 -14.25 5.83
C LEU A 68 -3.87 -14.54 4.80
N ASN A 69 -3.28 -13.49 4.19
CA ASN A 69 -2.24 -13.60 3.16
C ASN A 69 -0.82 -13.24 3.66
N GLY A 70 -0.57 -13.33 4.97
CA GLY A 70 0.70 -12.96 5.60
C GLY A 70 1.91 -13.74 5.07
N GLY A 71 2.57 -13.20 4.04
CA GLY A 71 3.85 -13.66 3.52
C GLY A 71 4.51 -12.61 2.61
N ARG A 72 5.33 -11.73 3.23
CA ARG A 72 6.21 -10.71 2.62
C ARG A 72 5.53 -9.58 1.84
N SER A 73 5.62 -8.36 2.38
CA SER A 73 5.97 -7.16 1.59
C SER A 73 6.47 -6.01 2.45
N THR A 74 7.61 -5.49 2.01
CA THR A 74 8.35 -4.33 2.48
C THR A 74 7.60 -3.04 2.13
N ARG A 75 7.60 -2.07 3.05
CA ARG A 75 6.99 -0.75 2.85
C ARG A 75 7.81 0.07 1.83
N SER A 76 7.15 0.66 0.83
CA SER A 76 7.61 1.91 0.21
C SER A 76 6.44 2.87 0.01
N SER A 77 6.60 4.05 0.60
CA SER A 77 5.68 5.18 0.62
C SER A 77 5.47 5.77 -0.77
N GLY A 78 4.23 6.11 -1.09
CA GLY A 78 3.89 6.90 -2.28
C GLY A 78 4.13 8.39 -2.08
N SER A 79 4.39 9.08 -3.18
CA SER A 79 4.19 10.53 -3.35
C SER A 79 3.55 10.76 -4.71
N SER A 80 2.49 11.55 -4.69
CA SER A 80 1.56 11.85 -5.78
C SER A 80 2.09 12.97 -6.66
N THR A 81 1.95 12.86 -7.99
CA THR A 81 1.49 13.98 -8.85
C THR A 81 1.17 13.45 -10.25
N ASP A 82 -0.13 13.33 -10.54
CA ASP A 82 -0.65 13.22 -11.90
C ASP A 82 -0.73 14.63 -12.51
N VAL A 83 0.00 14.87 -13.59
CA VAL A 83 -0.25 15.98 -14.51
C VAL A 83 -0.54 15.37 -15.88
N LEU A 84 -1.77 15.63 -16.33
CA LEU A 84 -2.34 15.29 -17.61
C LEU A 84 -1.43 15.76 -18.77
N VAL A 85 -1.03 14.86 -19.65
CA VAL A 85 -0.45 15.22 -20.95
C VAL A 85 -1.33 14.71 -22.07
N GLN A 86 -1.72 15.69 -22.88
CA GLN A 86 -2.63 15.68 -23.99
C GLN A 86 -2.03 14.95 -25.19
N ASP A 87 -2.88 14.11 -25.77
CA ASP A 87 -2.69 13.29 -26.96
C ASP A 87 -2.19 14.13 -28.16
N SER A 88 -0.99 13.84 -28.67
CA SER A 88 -0.53 14.35 -29.97
C SER A 88 -0.03 13.19 -30.84
N ARG A 89 -0.91 12.81 -31.77
CA ARG A 89 -0.67 11.85 -32.84
C ARG A 89 0.27 12.48 -33.86
N LEU A 90 1.46 11.90 -34.09
CA LEU A 90 2.20 12.05 -35.37
C LEU A 90 3.23 10.91 -35.53
N ARG A 91 2.89 10.00 -36.46
CA ARG A 91 3.69 9.06 -37.27
C ARG A 91 4.91 8.37 -36.65
N ASP A 92 4.73 7.06 -36.45
CA ASP A 92 5.77 6.06 -36.26
C ASP A 92 6.83 6.07 -37.37
N ALA A 93 8.11 6.11 -36.96
CA ALA A 93 9.25 5.63 -37.75
C ALA A 93 10.18 4.83 -36.83
N ASN A 94 10.07 3.50 -36.96
CA ASN A 94 10.95 2.40 -36.52
C ASN A 94 11.94 2.63 -35.36
N GLY A 95 11.62 2.05 -34.20
CA GLY A 95 12.60 1.80 -33.14
C GLY A 95 12.05 1.64 -31.72
N ALA A 96 10.73 1.48 -31.50
CA ALA A 96 10.18 1.39 -30.14
C ALA A 96 10.43 0.01 -29.49
N ILE A 97 11.13 0.04 -28.36
CA ILE A 97 11.27 -1.06 -27.40
C ILE A 97 9.86 -1.46 -26.92
N ARG A 98 9.48 -2.74 -27.09
CA ARG A 98 8.25 -3.30 -26.52
C ARG A 98 8.48 -3.65 -25.05
N THR A 99 7.67 -3.10 -24.16
CA THR A 99 7.55 -3.52 -22.76
C THR A 99 6.62 -4.73 -22.64
N ASP A 100 6.88 -5.61 -21.67
CA ASP A 100 5.96 -6.69 -21.33
C ASP A 100 4.88 -6.24 -20.33
N SER A 101 3.90 -7.12 -20.09
CA SER A 101 2.73 -6.86 -19.24
C SER A 101 3.03 -6.69 -17.74
N ALA A 102 4.30 -6.71 -17.34
CA ALA A 102 4.74 -6.42 -15.97
C ALA A 102 5.52 -5.09 -15.85
N GLY A 103 5.72 -4.35 -16.95
CA GLY A 103 6.33 -3.02 -16.92
C GLY A 103 7.85 -3.02 -16.69
N ASN A 104 8.54 -4.15 -16.86
CA ASN A 104 10.00 -4.21 -16.75
C ASN A 104 10.66 -3.95 -18.11
N ALA A 105 11.68 -3.09 -18.14
CA ALA A 105 12.57 -2.95 -19.28
C ALA A 105 13.52 -4.16 -19.33
N LEU A 106 13.51 -4.90 -20.44
CA LEU A 106 14.52 -5.93 -20.69
C LEU A 106 15.89 -5.24 -20.87
N SER A 107 16.76 -5.37 -19.87
CA SER A 107 18.20 -5.17 -20.02
C SER A 107 18.77 -6.37 -20.79
N THR A 108 19.25 -6.14 -22.01
CA THR A 108 19.98 -7.15 -22.77
C THR A 108 21.35 -7.39 -22.14
N GLN A 109 21.54 -8.63 -21.69
CA GLN A 109 22.81 -9.21 -21.24
C GLN A 109 23.95 -9.01 -22.24
N ASP A 110 25.15 -8.83 -21.69
CA ASP A 110 26.44 -8.89 -22.37
C ASP A 110 26.53 -10.08 -23.34
N VAL A 111 26.68 -9.79 -24.64
CA VAL A 111 27.08 -10.79 -25.62
C VAL A 111 28.56 -10.57 -25.95
N LYS A 112 29.39 -11.52 -25.51
CA LYS A 112 30.77 -11.72 -25.94
C LYS A 112 30.86 -11.68 -27.46
N ALA A 113 31.79 -10.86 -27.96
CA ALA A 113 32.18 -10.79 -29.36
C ALA A 113 32.44 -12.18 -29.95
N THR A 114 31.80 -12.47 -31.08
CA THR A 114 32.29 -13.44 -32.07
C THR A 114 32.09 -12.81 -33.45
N SER A 115 33.19 -12.70 -34.18
CA SER A 115 33.32 -12.06 -35.49
C SER A 115 32.30 -12.55 -36.52
N SER A 116 31.71 -11.63 -37.29
CA SER A 116 31.56 -11.76 -38.76
C SER A 116 30.82 -10.55 -39.37
N THR A 117 31.31 -10.17 -40.55
CA THR A 117 30.71 -9.32 -41.60
C THR A 117 30.42 -7.84 -41.27
N ILE A 118 31.29 -6.99 -41.81
CA ILE A 118 31.13 -5.54 -41.94
C ILE A 118 30.02 -5.28 -42.97
N ASP A 119 28.93 -4.65 -42.54
CA ASP A 119 27.95 -4.05 -43.43
C ASP A 119 27.88 -2.54 -43.11
N ALA A 120 28.18 -1.72 -44.11
CA ALA A 120 28.63 -0.34 -43.95
C ALA A 120 27.50 0.71 -43.78
N THR A 121 26.38 0.37 -43.14
CA THR A 121 25.23 1.31 -43.05
C THR A 121 24.59 1.44 -41.67
N THR A 122 25.06 0.70 -40.67
CA THR A 122 24.58 0.86 -39.29
C THR A 122 25.65 1.56 -38.46
N ARG A 123 25.58 2.89 -38.36
CA ARG A 123 26.40 3.65 -37.40
C ARG A 123 26.00 3.19 -35.99
N ALA A 124 26.82 2.33 -35.39
CA ALA A 124 26.68 1.96 -33.99
C ALA A 124 26.80 3.24 -33.16
N LYS A 125 25.70 3.70 -32.55
CA LYS A 125 25.77 4.70 -31.48
C LYS A 125 26.63 4.11 -30.37
N VAL A 126 27.77 4.73 -30.11
CA VAL A 126 28.60 4.39 -28.95
C VAL A 126 27.81 4.83 -27.73
N TYR A 127 27.23 3.86 -27.02
CA TYR A 127 26.57 4.11 -25.74
C TYR A 127 27.65 4.34 -24.68
N VAL A 128 27.75 5.57 -24.17
CA VAL A 128 28.67 5.93 -23.08
C VAL A 128 28.01 5.52 -21.76
N ASN A 129 28.76 4.85 -20.88
CA ASN A 129 28.25 4.52 -19.55
C ASN A 129 28.06 5.81 -18.73
N PRO A 130 26.94 6.01 -18.01
CA PRO A 130 26.70 7.22 -17.21
C PRO A 130 27.79 7.52 -16.17
N THR A 131 28.59 6.52 -15.79
CA THR A 131 29.72 6.65 -14.86
C THR A 131 30.89 7.46 -15.41
N ASP A 132 31.02 7.59 -16.74
CA ASP A 132 32.17 8.23 -17.39
C ASP A 132 32.11 9.77 -17.31
N ASN A 133 30.95 10.33 -16.98
CA ASN A 133 30.75 11.77 -16.79
C ASN A 133 30.90 12.23 -15.33
N THR A 134 31.38 11.35 -14.45
CA THR A 134 31.60 11.67 -13.04
C THR A 134 33.08 11.82 -12.69
N ILE A 135 33.42 12.80 -11.87
CA ILE A 135 34.71 12.91 -11.18
C ILE A 135 34.42 12.83 -9.69
N ASN A 136 35.08 11.90 -8.99
CA ASN A 136 34.85 11.64 -7.56
C ASN A 136 33.37 11.41 -7.20
N GLY A 137 32.61 10.75 -8.08
CA GLY A 137 31.19 10.47 -7.90
C GLY A 137 30.24 11.65 -8.13
N LYS A 138 30.74 12.80 -8.59
CA LYS A 138 29.94 13.98 -8.93
C LYS A 138 29.88 14.19 -10.44
N HIS A 139 28.68 14.44 -10.96
CA HIS A 139 28.49 14.78 -12.36
C HIS A 139 29.14 16.12 -12.69
N VAL A 140 29.95 16.13 -13.76
CA VAL A 140 30.58 17.34 -14.27
C VAL A 140 29.70 17.99 -15.32
N PHE A 141 29.41 19.27 -15.16
CA PHE A 141 28.55 20.03 -16.04
C PHE A 141 29.05 20.03 -17.49
N GLY A 142 28.13 19.73 -18.42
CA GLY A 142 28.34 19.84 -19.86
C GLY A 142 29.04 18.67 -20.54
N ARG A 143 29.53 17.65 -19.80
CA ARG A 143 30.19 16.47 -20.39
C ARG A 143 29.25 15.56 -21.15
N ASP A 144 27.96 15.66 -20.85
CA ASP A 144 26.91 14.88 -21.48
C ASP A 144 26.36 15.50 -22.77
N ILE A 145 26.78 16.72 -23.14
CA ILE A 145 26.14 17.46 -24.24
C ILE A 145 26.20 16.74 -25.59
N PHE A 146 27.28 16.01 -25.85
CA PHE A 146 27.51 15.33 -27.13
C PHE A 146 27.13 13.84 -27.11
N ASN A 147 26.70 13.31 -25.96
CA ASN A 147 26.34 11.89 -25.80
C ASN A 147 24.95 11.68 -25.17
N HIS A 148 24.11 12.72 -25.13
CA HIS A 148 22.75 12.62 -24.64
C HIS A 148 21.79 12.12 -25.73
N ASP A 149 20.99 11.09 -25.42
CA ASP A 149 20.08 10.44 -26.40
C ASP A 149 19.06 11.38 -27.05
N LYS A 150 18.72 12.48 -26.37
CA LYS A 150 17.74 13.48 -26.84
C LYS A 150 18.38 14.66 -27.58
N LEU A 151 19.70 14.72 -27.67
CA LEU A 151 20.43 15.78 -28.37
C LEU A 151 21.05 15.20 -29.64
N SER A 152 20.76 15.82 -30.78
CA SER A 152 21.41 15.50 -32.06
C SER A 152 22.15 16.72 -32.58
N PHE A 153 23.43 16.51 -32.91
CA PHE A 153 24.27 17.46 -33.61
C PHE A 153 24.60 16.92 -35.01
N GLU A 154 23.66 16.22 -35.64
CA GLU A 154 23.87 15.73 -37.01
C GLU A 154 23.93 16.89 -38.01
N PRO A 155 24.87 16.85 -38.99
CA PRO A 155 24.95 17.90 -40.00
C PRO A 155 23.68 17.91 -40.84
N ASN A 156 23.06 19.07 -41.00
CA ASN A 156 21.92 19.20 -41.91
C ASN A 156 22.41 19.06 -43.36
N MET A 157 22.08 17.92 -43.98
CA MET A 157 22.45 17.58 -45.36
C MET A 157 21.64 18.34 -46.42
N ASN A 158 20.58 19.05 -46.02
CA ASN A 158 19.65 19.77 -46.89
C ASN A 158 19.78 21.30 -46.77
N ILE A 159 20.94 21.81 -46.35
CA ILE A 159 21.18 23.26 -46.35
C ILE A 159 21.44 23.72 -47.78
N ALA A 160 20.81 24.84 -48.17
CA ALA A 160 21.13 25.52 -49.43
C ALA A 160 22.62 25.87 -49.43
N THR A 161 23.37 25.28 -50.36
CA THR A 161 24.82 25.46 -50.42
C THR A 161 25.16 26.96 -50.54
N PRO A 162 25.93 27.54 -49.59
CA PRO A 162 26.30 28.94 -49.63
C PRO A 162 27.05 29.27 -50.92
N ALA A 163 26.83 30.47 -51.45
CA ALA A 163 27.58 31.06 -52.57
C ALA A 163 29.11 30.96 -52.41
N SER A 164 29.60 31.03 -51.18
CA SER A 164 31.00 30.95 -50.78
C SER A 164 31.56 29.53 -50.65
N TYR A 165 30.73 28.49 -50.81
CA TYR A 165 31.20 27.10 -50.79
C TYR A 165 32.14 26.86 -51.96
N VAL A 166 33.30 26.26 -51.70
CA VAL A 166 34.29 25.93 -52.73
C VAL A 166 34.00 24.51 -53.22
N VAL A 167 33.66 24.40 -54.49
CA VAL A 167 33.38 23.12 -55.15
C VAL A 167 34.66 22.29 -55.21
N GLY A 168 34.56 21.03 -54.83
CA GLY A 168 35.68 20.09 -54.84
C GLY A 168 35.33 18.74 -55.46
N PRO A 169 36.34 17.89 -55.71
CA PRO A 169 36.12 16.53 -56.20
C PRO A 169 35.12 15.75 -55.34
N GLY A 170 34.25 14.98 -55.98
CA GLY A 170 33.19 14.19 -55.36
C GLY A 170 31.91 14.97 -55.03
N ASP A 171 31.87 16.29 -55.26
CA ASP A 171 30.61 17.04 -55.21
C ASP A 171 29.70 16.63 -56.37
N LYS A 172 28.41 16.46 -56.10
CA LYS A 172 27.39 16.28 -57.15
C LYS A 172 26.68 17.59 -57.38
N VAL A 173 26.77 18.10 -58.60
CA VAL A 173 26.16 19.37 -59.02
C VAL A 173 25.02 19.10 -59.99
N PHE A 174 23.94 19.87 -59.86
CA PHE A 174 22.86 19.92 -60.83
C PHE A 174 23.07 21.15 -61.70
N VAL A 175 23.12 20.97 -63.01
CA VAL A 175 23.15 22.06 -63.98
C VAL A 175 21.79 22.12 -64.66
N ASP A 176 21.02 23.14 -64.31
CA ASP A 176 19.68 23.39 -64.83
C ASP A 176 19.74 24.47 -65.90
N VAL A 177 19.14 24.16 -67.04
CA VAL A 177 18.85 25.08 -68.14
C VAL A 177 17.33 25.14 -68.28
N TYR A 178 16.74 26.32 -68.12
CA TYR A 178 15.29 26.51 -68.17
C TYR A 178 14.91 27.80 -68.91
N GLY A 179 13.67 27.88 -69.41
CA GLY A 179 13.21 28.97 -70.28
C GLY A 179 12.91 28.46 -71.69
N ALA A 180 13.59 28.98 -72.71
CA ALA A 180 13.41 28.54 -74.10
C ALA A 180 13.88 27.10 -74.36
N SER A 181 14.76 26.56 -73.50
CA SER A 181 15.16 25.15 -73.47
C SER A 181 15.03 24.62 -72.06
N ALA A 182 14.67 23.34 -71.92
CA ALA A 182 14.54 22.67 -70.63
C ALA A 182 15.50 21.47 -70.59
N LYS A 183 16.52 21.54 -69.74
CA LYS A 183 17.50 20.47 -69.54
C LYS A 183 18.06 20.53 -68.12
N SER A 184 18.04 19.42 -67.40
CA SER A 184 18.68 19.29 -66.09
C SER A 184 19.63 18.09 -66.14
N GLU A 185 20.90 18.30 -65.82
CA GLU A 185 21.91 17.24 -65.74
C GLU A 185 22.52 17.20 -64.34
N GLN A 186 22.56 16.01 -63.74
CA GLN A 186 23.31 15.75 -62.52
C GLN A 186 24.72 15.28 -62.91
N LEU A 187 25.72 16.03 -62.48
CA LEU A 187 27.13 15.81 -62.82
C LEU A 187 27.94 15.66 -61.54
N GLU A 188 28.92 14.76 -61.55
CA GLU A 188 29.86 14.60 -60.46
C GLU A 188 31.18 15.30 -60.81
N VAL A 189 31.74 16.04 -59.85
CA VAL A 189 33.03 16.68 -60.01
C VAL A 189 34.12 15.62 -59.92
N SER A 190 34.84 15.42 -61.01
CA SER A 190 35.90 14.43 -61.12
C SER A 190 37.11 14.80 -60.23
N PRO A 191 38.04 13.85 -59.98
CA PRO A 191 39.29 14.11 -59.23
C PRO A 191 40.15 15.25 -59.78
N ASP A 192 40.13 15.47 -61.11
CA ASP A 192 40.77 16.61 -61.80
C ASP A 192 39.97 17.92 -61.70
N GLY A 193 38.86 17.92 -60.97
CA GLY A 193 38.03 19.09 -60.71
C GLY A 193 37.16 19.52 -61.90
N THR A 194 36.86 18.62 -62.84
CA THR A 194 36.03 18.92 -64.01
C THR A 194 34.65 18.30 -63.92
N ILE A 195 33.69 18.88 -64.64
CA ILE A 195 32.38 18.26 -64.91
C ILE A 195 32.22 18.10 -66.41
N ILE A 196 31.66 16.98 -66.86
CA ILE A 196 31.45 16.71 -68.28
C ILE A 196 30.00 17.02 -68.61
N VAL A 197 29.76 18.18 -69.22
CA VAL A 197 28.41 18.58 -69.66
C VAL A 197 28.17 18.05 -71.08
N THR A 198 27.06 17.35 -71.29
CA THR A 198 26.77 16.73 -72.59
C THR A 198 26.71 17.79 -73.71
N GLY A 199 27.61 17.65 -74.69
CA GLY A 199 27.70 18.55 -75.84
C GLY A 199 28.64 19.75 -75.70
N PHE A 200 29.31 19.93 -74.56
CA PHE A 200 30.27 21.03 -74.31
C PHE A 200 31.65 20.55 -73.81
N GLY A 201 31.80 19.26 -73.49
CA GLY A 201 33.07 18.70 -73.02
C GLY A 201 33.37 19.02 -71.55
N PRO A 202 34.60 18.77 -71.07
CA PRO A 202 34.99 18.95 -69.68
C PRO A 202 35.11 20.44 -69.31
N ILE A 203 34.43 20.85 -68.23
CA ILE A 203 34.48 22.20 -67.67
C ILE A 203 35.08 22.13 -66.27
N HIS A 204 36.23 22.77 -66.06
CA HIS A 204 36.88 22.81 -64.75
C HIS A 204 36.13 23.73 -63.77
N ILE A 205 35.59 23.18 -62.68
CA ILE A 205 34.89 23.92 -61.62
C ILE A 205 35.45 23.67 -60.22
N GLY A 206 36.36 22.71 -60.07
CA GLY A 206 37.07 22.45 -58.81
C GLY A 206 37.87 23.66 -58.35
N GLY A 207 37.84 23.94 -57.05
CA GLY A 207 38.52 25.08 -56.45
C GLY A 207 37.82 26.43 -56.63
N LEU A 208 36.72 26.49 -57.39
CA LEU A 208 35.90 27.69 -57.52
C LEU A 208 34.82 27.74 -56.45
N THR A 209 34.44 28.95 -56.03
CA THR A 209 33.22 29.14 -55.26
C THR A 209 31.99 28.81 -56.11
N VAL A 210 30.86 28.46 -55.49
CA VAL A 210 29.60 28.18 -56.22
C VAL A 210 29.22 29.35 -57.13
N ASP A 211 29.42 30.59 -56.71
CA ASP A 211 29.18 31.78 -57.53
C ASP A 211 30.11 31.85 -58.75
N ALA A 212 31.42 31.63 -58.54
CA ALA A 212 32.40 31.64 -59.62
C ALA A 212 32.19 30.48 -60.61
N ALA A 213 31.81 29.31 -60.10
CA ALA A 213 31.44 28.15 -60.91
C ALA A 213 30.17 28.41 -61.72
N ASN A 214 29.14 29.02 -61.12
CA ASN A 214 27.92 29.46 -61.81
C ASN A 214 28.23 30.42 -62.95
N ALA A 215 29.05 31.44 -62.71
CA ALA A 215 29.46 32.40 -63.73
C ALA A 215 30.22 31.72 -64.88
N LYS A 216 31.11 30.77 -64.56
CA LYS A 216 31.88 30.01 -65.55
C LYS A 216 30.98 29.12 -66.41
N ILE A 217 30.05 28.38 -65.78
CA ILE A 217 29.09 27.52 -66.47
C ILE A 217 28.17 28.35 -67.38
N ARG A 218 27.64 29.49 -66.88
CA ARG A 218 26.82 30.42 -67.68
C ARG A 218 27.57 30.90 -68.93
N ARG A 219 28.83 31.29 -68.80
CA ARG A 219 29.65 31.75 -69.93
C ARG A 219 29.88 30.65 -70.97
N THR A 220 30.11 29.41 -70.55
CA THR A 220 30.37 28.29 -71.47
C THR A 220 29.09 27.81 -72.15
N LEU A 221 28.01 27.60 -71.40
CA LEU A 221 26.75 27.07 -71.93
C LEU A 221 25.91 28.13 -72.66
N GLY A 222 26.04 29.40 -72.27
CA GLY A 222 25.31 30.53 -72.87
C GLY A 222 25.60 30.76 -74.35
N GLN A 223 26.72 30.23 -74.87
CA GLN A 223 27.03 30.28 -76.31
C GLN A 223 26.02 29.52 -77.18
N ARG A 224 25.38 28.47 -76.63
CA ARG A 224 24.39 27.64 -77.33
C ARG A 224 22.98 27.78 -76.75
N TYR A 225 22.86 28.15 -75.47
CA TYR A 225 21.58 28.38 -74.80
C TYR A 225 21.35 29.87 -74.49
N SER A 226 21.53 30.74 -75.48
CA SER A 226 21.50 32.20 -75.30
C SER A 226 20.13 32.77 -74.88
N SER A 227 19.05 32.05 -75.14
CA SER A 227 17.67 32.39 -74.75
C SER A 227 17.16 31.63 -73.52
N SER A 228 18.03 30.94 -72.79
CA SER A 228 17.68 30.16 -71.58
C SER A 228 18.50 30.61 -70.37
N GLU A 229 17.90 30.51 -69.20
CA GLU A 229 18.58 30.73 -67.92
C GLU A 229 19.35 29.47 -67.53
N ILE A 230 20.58 29.65 -67.04
CA ILE A 230 21.46 28.56 -66.62
C ILE A 230 21.79 28.74 -65.15
N ARG A 231 21.58 27.69 -64.34
CA ARG A 231 21.90 27.68 -62.92
C ARG A 231 22.54 26.35 -62.53
N MET A 232 23.65 26.44 -61.83
CA MET A 232 24.27 25.32 -61.14
C MET A 232 23.92 25.38 -59.65
N THR A 233 23.48 24.25 -59.11
CA THR A 233 23.30 24.04 -57.67
C THR A 233 24.11 22.84 -57.23
N VAL A 234 24.65 22.89 -56.01
CA VAL A 234 25.33 21.73 -55.41
C VAL A 234 24.28 20.90 -54.69
N GLY A 235 24.13 19.64 -55.11
CA GLY A 235 23.17 18.68 -54.58
C GLY A 235 23.72 17.93 -53.36
N GLN A 236 24.60 16.97 -53.59
CA GLN A 236 25.30 16.25 -52.51
C GLN A 236 26.72 16.78 -52.39
N THR A 237 27.08 17.32 -51.22
CA THR A 237 28.47 17.71 -50.96
C THR A 237 29.34 16.51 -50.67
N ARG A 238 30.60 16.60 -51.06
CA ARG A 238 31.65 15.65 -50.74
C ARG A 238 31.78 15.43 -49.23
N THR A 239 32.33 14.28 -48.90
CA THR A 239 32.77 13.98 -47.54
C THR A 239 34.20 14.47 -47.32
N ILE A 240 34.51 14.85 -46.10
CA ILE A 240 35.86 15.17 -45.62
C ILE A 240 36.28 14.11 -44.60
N SER A 241 37.56 13.78 -44.57
CA SER A 241 38.16 12.91 -43.57
C SER A 241 38.94 13.74 -42.56
N ILE A 242 38.56 13.66 -41.29
CA ILE A 242 39.20 14.40 -40.19
C ILE A 242 39.66 13.45 -39.11
N ASN A 243 40.62 13.86 -38.30
CA ASN A 243 41.09 13.08 -37.16
C ASN A 243 40.63 13.72 -35.86
N VAL A 244 39.95 12.97 -34.99
CA VAL A 244 39.68 13.38 -33.62
C VAL A 244 40.61 12.60 -32.69
N MET A 245 41.43 13.31 -31.92
CA MET A 245 42.48 12.74 -31.08
C MET A 245 42.44 13.30 -29.65
N GLY A 246 43.04 12.55 -28.72
CA GLY A 246 43.15 12.94 -27.32
C GLY A 246 42.01 12.39 -26.45
N GLU A 247 41.61 13.16 -25.46
CA GLU A 247 40.69 12.77 -24.38
C GLU A 247 39.21 12.80 -24.80
N VAL A 248 38.88 12.03 -25.84
CA VAL A 248 37.53 11.77 -26.32
C VAL A 248 37.12 10.33 -26.03
N VAL A 249 35.82 10.03 -26.11
CA VAL A 249 35.32 8.66 -25.92
C VAL A 249 35.87 7.71 -26.99
N ALA A 250 35.79 8.13 -28.26
CA ALA A 250 36.26 7.33 -29.39
C ALA A 250 37.26 8.14 -30.25
N PRO A 251 38.57 8.10 -29.97
CA PRO A 251 39.57 8.73 -30.83
C PRO A 251 39.70 7.95 -32.15
N GLY A 252 39.86 8.67 -33.27
CA GLY A 252 39.98 8.04 -34.58
C GLY A 252 39.73 8.99 -35.76
N THR A 253 39.74 8.41 -36.97
CA THR A 253 39.42 9.12 -38.21
C THR A 253 37.93 9.04 -38.50
N TYR A 254 37.31 10.18 -38.79
CA TYR A 254 35.88 10.31 -39.06
C TYR A 254 35.63 10.89 -40.45
N THR A 255 34.71 10.28 -41.18
CA THR A 255 34.22 10.78 -42.47
C THR A 255 32.94 11.58 -42.25
N LEU A 256 33.02 12.90 -42.45
CA LEU A 256 31.95 13.84 -42.20
C LEU A 256 31.53 14.57 -43.48
N SER A 257 30.36 15.21 -43.47
CA SER A 257 29.99 16.14 -44.55
C SER A 257 31.00 17.30 -44.62
N ALA A 258 31.25 17.84 -45.81
CA ALA A 258 32.06 19.04 -45.97
C ALA A 258 31.53 20.23 -45.13
N PHE A 259 30.26 20.24 -44.70
CA PHE A 259 29.66 21.27 -43.82
C PHE A 259 29.89 21.06 -42.33
N ALA A 260 30.49 19.95 -41.93
CA ALA A 260 30.68 19.62 -40.53
C ALA A 260 31.59 20.63 -39.83
N SER A 261 31.29 20.87 -38.55
CA SER A 261 32.05 21.71 -37.65
C SER A 261 32.67 20.87 -36.53
N VAL A 262 33.43 21.51 -35.65
CA VAL A 262 34.04 20.84 -34.47
C VAL A 262 33.01 20.10 -33.63
N PHE A 263 31.82 20.68 -33.40
CA PHE A 263 30.76 20.04 -32.62
C PHE A 263 30.26 18.74 -33.26
N HIS A 264 30.16 18.70 -34.58
CA HIS A 264 29.76 17.49 -35.30
C HIS A 264 30.83 16.40 -35.15
N ALA A 265 32.11 16.78 -35.18
CA ALA A 265 33.21 15.84 -34.95
C ALA A 265 33.20 15.29 -33.52
N LEU A 266 32.98 16.14 -32.51
CA LEU A 266 32.88 15.71 -31.11
C LEU A 266 31.64 14.82 -30.87
N TYR A 267 30.50 15.17 -31.48
CA TYR A 267 29.29 14.33 -31.43
C TYR A 267 29.54 12.94 -32.01
N MET A 268 30.18 12.87 -33.18
CA MET A 268 30.54 11.59 -33.81
C MET A 268 31.57 10.80 -32.99
N ALA A 269 32.43 11.49 -32.23
CA ALA A 269 33.40 10.88 -31.32
C ALA A 269 32.81 10.48 -29.95
N GLY A 270 31.50 10.70 -29.71
CA GLY A 270 30.84 10.40 -28.44
C GLY A 270 31.09 11.42 -27.32
N GLY A 271 31.61 12.60 -27.66
CA GLY A 271 32.00 13.64 -26.71
C GLY A 271 33.38 13.43 -26.09
N VAL A 272 33.63 14.15 -25.01
CA VAL A 272 34.87 14.04 -24.22
C VAL A 272 34.76 12.91 -23.20
N ASN A 273 35.88 12.29 -22.84
CA ASN A 273 35.90 11.28 -21.77
C ASN A 273 36.02 11.96 -20.37
N SER A 274 36.25 11.17 -19.31
CA SER A 274 36.37 11.68 -17.93
C SER A 274 37.59 12.58 -17.68
N LEU A 275 38.60 12.54 -18.55
CA LEU A 275 39.79 13.37 -18.49
C LEU A 275 39.71 14.57 -19.43
N GLY A 276 38.85 14.55 -20.45
CA GLY A 276 38.84 15.58 -21.47
C GLY A 276 38.36 16.95 -21.02
N THR A 277 38.98 17.98 -21.60
CA THR A 277 38.58 19.39 -21.44
C THR A 277 37.41 19.75 -22.35
N LEU A 278 36.44 20.49 -21.79
CA LEU A 278 35.39 21.17 -22.54
C LEU A 278 35.71 22.63 -22.83
N ARG A 279 36.84 23.14 -22.33
CA ARG A 279 37.16 24.58 -22.29
C ARG A 279 38.25 24.99 -23.28
N ASP A 280 39.12 24.07 -23.67
CA ASP A 280 40.25 24.32 -24.60
C ASP A 280 40.43 23.18 -25.63
N ILE A 281 39.47 23.04 -26.54
CA ILE A 281 39.54 22.04 -27.62
C ILE A 281 40.23 22.67 -28.85
N LYS A 282 41.33 22.09 -29.31
CA LYS A 282 42.18 22.69 -30.36
C LYS A 282 41.90 22.09 -31.72
N VAL A 283 41.89 22.92 -32.75
CA VAL A 283 41.77 22.47 -34.16
C VAL A 283 43.03 22.83 -34.92
N PHE A 284 43.64 21.85 -35.57
CA PHE A 284 44.83 22.02 -36.40
C PHE A 284 44.51 21.75 -37.87
N ARG A 285 45.05 22.58 -38.77
CA ARG A 285 44.96 22.45 -40.22
C ARG A 285 46.35 22.63 -40.82
N GLY A 286 46.84 21.63 -41.56
CA GLY A 286 48.19 21.66 -42.13
C GLY A 286 49.30 21.88 -41.07
N GLY A 287 49.11 21.34 -39.87
CA GLY A 287 50.07 21.46 -38.76
C GLY A 287 50.03 22.78 -37.97
N ARG A 288 49.14 23.73 -38.30
CA ARG A 288 48.96 25.00 -37.56
C ARG A 288 47.65 25.02 -36.81
N GLN A 289 47.65 25.54 -35.58
CA GLN A 289 46.43 25.74 -34.80
C GLN A 289 45.57 26.83 -35.46
N VAL A 290 44.38 26.46 -35.91
CA VAL A 290 43.41 27.37 -36.54
C VAL A 290 42.60 28.10 -35.50
N THR A 291 42.14 27.38 -34.46
CA THR A 291 41.27 27.92 -33.43
C THR A 291 41.29 27.05 -32.16
N SER A 292 40.73 27.58 -31.08
CA SER A 292 40.38 26.84 -29.85
C SER A 292 38.90 27.05 -29.55
N VAL A 293 38.25 26.00 -29.05
CA VAL A 293 36.80 25.92 -28.86
C VAL A 293 36.50 25.73 -27.38
N ASP A 294 35.61 26.58 -26.86
CA ASP A 294 35.12 26.54 -25.48
C ASP A 294 33.63 26.17 -25.49
N ILE A 295 33.32 24.94 -25.09
CA ILE A 295 31.96 24.40 -25.06
C ILE A 295 31.11 25.08 -23.98
N TYR A 296 31.71 25.55 -22.88
CA TYR A 296 30.96 26.24 -21.83
C TYR A 296 30.38 27.56 -22.34
N ASP A 297 31.07 28.26 -23.24
CA ASP A 297 30.56 29.48 -23.87
C ASP A 297 29.31 29.21 -24.73
N TYR A 298 29.25 28.04 -25.35
CA TYR A 298 28.05 27.60 -26.07
C TYR A 298 26.91 27.25 -25.12
N ILE A 299 27.16 26.42 -24.10
CA ILE A 299 26.11 25.93 -23.19
C ILE A 299 25.51 27.07 -22.35
N LEU A 300 26.35 27.99 -21.88
CA LEU A 300 25.93 29.03 -20.93
C LEU A 300 25.52 30.33 -21.62
N ASN A 301 26.14 30.66 -22.76
CA ASN A 301 25.95 31.96 -23.43
C ASN A 301 25.42 31.83 -24.88
N GLY A 302 25.24 30.62 -25.41
CA GLY A 302 24.81 30.40 -26.80
C GLY A 302 25.83 30.84 -27.85
N LYS A 303 27.10 31.06 -27.46
CA LYS A 303 28.15 31.55 -28.36
C LYS A 303 28.83 30.39 -29.08
N LEU A 304 28.89 30.45 -30.40
CA LEU A 304 29.57 29.46 -31.26
C LEU A 304 31.03 29.86 -31.58
N SER A 305 31.65 30.68 -30.73
CA SER A 305 33.01 31.15 -30.93
C SER A 305 33.98 29.97 -31.03
N GLY A 306 34.81 29.95 -32.07
CA GLY A 306 35.76 28.87 -32.33
C GLY A 306 35.16 27.62 -32.96
N ASN A 307 33.83 27.45 -33.03
CA ASN A 307 33.20 26.32 -33.74
C ASN A 307 33.26 26.52 -35.26
N VAL A 308 34.47 26.37 -35.81
CA VAL A 308 34.76 26.55 -37.23
C VAL A 308 34.31 25.33 -38.04
N ARG A 309 34.08 25.57 -39.34
CA ARG A 309 33.88 24.50 -40.31
C ARG A 309 35.19 23.77 -40.56
N LEU A 310 35.13 22.45 -40.52
CA LEU A 310 36.27 21.57 -40.73
C LEU A 310 36.58 21.43 -42.22
N ALA A 311 37.85 21.17 -42.51
CA ALA A 311 38.36 20.85 -43.83
C ALA A 311 39.00 19.46 -43.82
N ASP A 312 39.28 18.95 -45.01
CA ASP A 312 39.92 17.64 -45.16
C ASP A 312 41.30 17.62 -44.48
N ASN A 313 41.59 16.54 -43.76
CA ASN A 313 42.77 16.32 -42.93
C ASN A 313 42.92 17.26 -41.72
N ASP A 314 41.86 17.96 -41.30
CA ASP A 314 41.89 18.67 -40.02
C ASP A 314 42.03 17.68 -38.84
N VAL A 315 42.72 18.14 -37.79
CA VAL A 315 42.88 17.39 -36.53
C VAL A 315 42.20 18.17 -35.41
N VAL A 316 41.18 17.56 -34.80
CA VAL A 316 40.53 18.04 -33.57
C VAL A 316 41.20 17.34 -32.40
N MET A 317 41.83 18.10 -31.51
CA MET A 317 42.60 17.57 -30.38
C MET A 317 41.97 18.03 -29.06
N VAL A 318 41.58 17.07 -28.24
CA VAL A 318 41.05 17.29 -26.88
C VAL A 318 42.15 16.96 -25.87
N GLY A 319 42.57 17.94 -25.08
CA GLY A 319 43.53 17.72 -23.99
C GLY A 319 42.83 17.31 -22.67
N PRO A 320 43.61 17.04 -21.61
CA PRO A 320 43.06 16.85 -20.28
C PRO A 320 42.48 18.16 -19.72
N TYR A 321 41.52 18.06 -18.81
CA TYR A 321 40.98 19.20 -18.06
C TYR A 321 42.06 19.84 -17.17
N ASP A 322 41.95 21.16 -16.95
CA ASP A 322 42.89 21.90 -16.11
C ASP A 322 42.47 21.97 -14.63
N CYS A 323 41.19 22.20 -14.36
CA CYS A 323 40.68 22.45 -13.02
C CYS A 323 39.20 22.09 -12.92
N ILE A 324 38.86 21.22 -11.97
CA ILE A 324 37.49 20.82 -11.63
C ILE A 324 37.19 21.27 -10.21
N VAL A 325 36.08 22.00 -10.08
CA VAL A 325 35.61 22.51 -8.78
C VAL A 325 34.18 22.09 -8.54
N ASP A 326 33.93 21.63 -7.33
CA ASP A 326 32.62 21.23 -6.87
C ASP A 326 31.89 22.39 -6.19
N ILE A 327 30.58 22.51 -6.44
CA ILE A 327 29.70 23.38 -5.67
C ILE A 327 28.43 22.65 -5.20
N ALA A 328 28.17 22.74 -3.90
CA ALA A 328 27.05 22.12 -3.22
C ALA A 328 26.29 23.09 -2.31
N GLY A 329 25.15 22.65 -1.78
CA GLY A 329 24.30 23.45 -0.89
C GLY A 329 23.25 24.27 -1.65
N ASN A 330 22.92 25.45 -1.14
CA ASN A 330 21.83 26.30 -1.64
C ASN A 330 22.21 27.10 -2.91
N VAL A 331 22.48 26.38 -3.99
CA VAL A 331 22.66 26.91 -5.35
C VAL A 331 21.66 26.26 -6.30
N LYS A 332 21.36 26.91 -7.43
CA LYS A 332 20.36 26.38 -8.37
C LYS A 332 20.79 25.09 -9.07
N ARG A 333 22.09 24.91 -9.31
CA ARG A 333 22.65 23.73 -9.99
C ARG A 333 23.89 23.18 -9.24
N PRO A 334 23.69 22.40 -8.17
CA PRO A 334 24.77 21.83 -7.37
C PRO A 334 25.43 20.66 -8.13
N MET A 335 26.62 20.90 -8.69
CA MET A 335 27.35 19.97 -9.57
C MET A 335 28.86 20.31 -9.55
N ALA A 336 29.69 19.51 -10.24
CA ALA A 336 31.07 19.88 -10.53
C ALA A 336 31.17 20.68 -11.84
N TYR A 337 32.09 21.64 -11.90
CA TYR A 337 32.31 22.51 -13.05
C TYR A 337 33.79 22.55 -13.43
N GLU A 338 34.07 22.58 -14.72
CA GLU A 338 35.41 22.80 -15.27
C GLU A 338 35.72 24.29 -15.31
N MET A 339 36.68 24.69 -14.49
CA MET A 339 37.11 26.07 -14.32
C MET A 339 38.43 26.33 -15.08
N LYS A 340 38.65 27.56 -15.52
CA LYS A 340 39.98 28.02 -15.96
C LYS A 340 40.80 28.42 -14.73
N LYS A 341 42.13 28.32 -14.82
CA LYS A 341 43.09 28.58 -13.70
C LYS A 341 42.97 29.95 -13.03
N ASN A 342 42.28 30.91 -13.65
CA ASN A 342 42.12 32.28 -13.17
C ASN A 342 40.66 32.65 -12.83
N GLU A 343 39.73 31.70 -12.83
CA GLU A 343 38.34 31.95 -12.49
C GLU A 343 38.12 31.96 -10.97
N SER A 344 37.09 32.70 -10.55
CA SER A 344 36.79 32.94 -9.14
C SER A 344 35.53 32.24 -8.67
N VAL A 345 35.30 32.28 -7.36
CA VAL A 345 34.07 31.79 -6.71
C VAL A 345 32.82 32.42 -7.33
N ALA A 346 32.86 33.72 -7.67
CA ALA A 346 31.75 34.40 -8.33
C ALA A 346 31.45 33.81 -9.72
N THR A 347 32.48 33.42 -10.47
CA THR A 347 32.31 32.74 -11.76
C THR A 347 31.69 31.36 -11.60
N LEU A 348 32.14 30.58 -10.61
CA LEU A 348 31.54 29.28 -10.27
C LEU A 348 30.06 29.43 -9.89
N LEU A 349 29.71 30.41 -9.05
CA LEU A 349 28.34 30.71 -8.68
C LEU A 349 27.50 31.06 -9.91
N LYS A 350 28.05 31.82 -10.86
CA LYS A 350 27.37 32.11 -12.14
C LYS A 350 27.10 30.84 -12.93
N TYR A 351 28.06 29.92 -13.03
CA TYR A 351 27.89 28.62 -13.69
C TYR A 351 26.83 27.77 -12.98
N ALA A 352 26.78 27.82 -11.65
CA ALA A 352 25.76 27.17 -10.83
C ALA A 352 24.36 27.81 -10.91
N GLY A 353 24.19 28.92 -11.65
CA GLY A 353 22.92 29.64 -11.77
C GLY A 353 22.62 30.61 -10.63
N GLY A 354 23.59 30.85 -9.76
CA GLY A 354 23.50 31.68 -8.56
C GLY A 354 22.93 30.94 -7.35
N PHE A 355 22.66 31.71 -6.30
CA PHE A 355 22.05 31.25 -5.07
C PHE A 355 20.60 30.76 -5.28
N SER A 356 20.20 29.72 -4.54
CA SER A 356 18.80 29.28 -4.44
C SER A 356 18.07 30.04 -3.31
N THR A 357 16.75 29.85 -3.21
CA THR A 357 15.95 30.39 -2.10
C THR A 357 16.45 29.85 -0.76
N GLY A 358 16.63 30.71 0.24
CA GLY A 358 17.12 30.32 1.56
C GLY A 358 18.65 30.19 1.66
N ALA A 359 19.42 30.55 0.63
CA ALA A 359 20.88 30.57 0.70
C ALA A 359 21.41 31.68 1.61
N TYR A 360 22.42 31.38 2.42
CA TYR A 360 23.20 32.39 3.11
C TYR A 360 24.19 33.05 2.14
N GLN A 361 23.90 34.28 1.71
CA GLN A 361 24.64 34.95 0.62
C GLN A 361 25.90 35.69 1.09
N LYS A 362 26.01 35.99 2.40
CA LYS A 362 27.10 36.83 2.93
C LYS A 362 28.47 36.17 2.86
N ALA A 363 28.53 34.83 2.85
CA ALA A 363 29.77 34.10 2.67
C ALA A 363 29.50 32.68 2.15
N VAL A 364 30.49 32.09 1.48
CA VAL A 364 30.49 30.68 1.11
C VAL A 364 31.68 29.97 1.74
N ARG A 365 31.49 28.71 2.13
CA ARG A 365 32.58 27.89 2.67
C ARG A 365 33.30 27.21 1.52
N LEU A 366 34.63 27.27 1.51
CA LEU A 366 35.48 26.59 0.54
C LEU A 366 36.45 25.68 1.28
N ASN A 367 36.49 24.41 0.88
CA ASN A 367 37.46 23.43 1.34
C ASN A 367 38.45 23.14 0.22
N ARG A 368 39.74 23.35 0.50
CA ARG A 368 40.84 23.15 -0.43
C ARG A 368 41.79 22.08 0.08
N ILE A 369 42.26 21.22 -0.80
CA ILE A 369 43.36 20.30 -0.51
C ILE A 369 44.67 21.05 -0.79
N ALA A 370 45.47 21.31 0.24
CA ALA A 370 46.74 22.02 0.12
C ALA A 370 47.87 21.15 0.72
N GLY A 371 48.64 20.50 -0.15
CA GLY A 371 49.67 19.55 0.28
C GLY A 371 49.06 18.36 1.01
N GLU A 372 49.51 18.08 2.23
CA GLU A 372 49.02 16.97 3.06
C GLU A 372 47.76 17.30 3.89
N LYS A 373 47.26 18.56 3.87
CA LYS A 373 46.18 19.02 4.76
C LYS A 373 45.04 19.68 4.00
N TYR A 374 43.84 19.60 4.57
CA TYR A 374 42.68 20.40 4.16
C TYR A 374 42.78 21.81 4.74
N SER A 375 42.56 22.82 3.92
CA SER A 375 42.38 24.22 4.32
C SER A 375 40.93 24.63 4.12
N ALA A 376 40.30 25.21 5.14
CA ALA A 376 38.93 25.73 5.07
C ALA A 376 38.95 27.26 5.04
N TYR A 377 38.24 27.84 4.07
CA TYR A 377 38.08 29.27 3.90
C TYR A 377 36.60 29.63 4.01
N ASN A 378 36.30 30.77 4.62
CA ASN A 378 34.97 31.37 4.57
C ASN A 378 35.08 32.62 3.70
N VAL A 379 34.70 32.52 2.43
CA VAL A 379 34.87 33.57 1.42
C VAL A 379 33.70 34.53 1.51
N PRO A 380 33.91 35.78 1.99
CA PRO A 380 32.83 36.77 2.10
C PRO A 380 32.35 37.24 0.72
N GLU A 381 31.12 37.75 0.66
CA GLU A 381 30.48 38.27 -0.56
C GLU A 381 31.38 39.21 -1.38
N PHE A 382 32.08 40.13 -0.70
CA PHE A 382 32.96 41.10 -1.34
C PHE A 382 34.27 40.52 -1.89
N GLU A 383 34.69 39.32 -1.44
CA GLU A 383 35.90 38.64 -1.94
C GLU A 383 35.60 37.59 -3.01
N MET A 384 34.33 37.20 -3.20
CA MET A 384 33.96 36.12 -4.13
C MET A 384 34.43 36.40 -5.57
N ALA A 385 34.52 37.66 -5.98
CA ALA A 385 34.96 38.04 -7.33
C ALA A 385 36.48 37.91 -7.55
N SER A 386 37.29 38.11 -6.50
CA SER A 386 38.76 38.07 -6.56
C SER A 386 39.33 36.72 -6.12
N PHE A 387 38.62 35.97 -5.27
CA PHE A 387 39.08 34.69 -4.73
C PHE A 387 39.19 33.62 -5.83
N LYS A 388 40.43 33.21 -6.15
CA LYS A 388 40.73 32.25 -7.22
C LYS A 388 40.57 30.81 -6.76
N LEU A 389 39.93 30.03 -7.62
CA LEU A 389 39.70 28.61 -7.41
C LEU A 389 40.87 27.76 -7.91
N MET A 390 41.08 26.62 -7.27
CA MET A 390 42.10 25.63 -7.60
C MET A 390 41.45 24.27 -7.86
N ASP A 391 42.15 23.40 -8.58
CA ASP A 391 41.67 22.05 -8.88
C ASP A 391 41.41 21.28 -7.58
N GLY A 392 40.24 20.63 -7.50
CA GLY A 392 39.82 19.89 -6.32
C GLY A 392 39.18 20.73 -5.20
N ASP A 393 39.00 22.04 -5.39
CA ASP A 393 38.24 22.85 -4.44
C ASP A 393 36.77 22.36 -4.33
N SER A 394 36.22 22.41 -3.11
CA SER A 394 34.81 22.15 -2.84
C SER A 394 34.17 23.34 -2.15
N VAL A 395 33.22 23.98 -2.83
CA VAL A 395 32.47 25.14 -2.34
C VAL A 395 31.10 24.70 -1.83
N THR A 396 30.74 25.12 -0.63
CA THR A 396 29.42 24.86 -0.03
C THR A 396 28.72 26.17 0.30
N VAL A 397 27.48 26.29 -0.14
CA VAL A 397 26.59 27.39 0.22
C VAL A 397 25.63 26.95 1.33
N ASP A 398 25.80 27.52 2.53
CA ASP A 398 24.97 27.19 3.69
C ASP A 398 23.55 27.82 3.59
N THR A 399 22.63 27.35 4.43
CA THR A 399 21.25 27.88 4.51
C THR A 399 21.19 29.05 5.49
N ILE A 400 20.31 30.03 5.24
CA ILE A 400 19.95 31.03 6.25
C ILE A 400 19.41 30.36 7.51
N LEU A 401 19.69 30.97 8.67
CA LEU A 401 19.10 30.53 9.92
C LEU A 401 17.58 30.74 9.86
N HIS A 402 16.80 29.71 10.20
CA HIS A 402 15.34 29.81 10.33
C HIS A 402 14.97 30.53 11.63
N ARG A 403 15.33 31.81 11.73
CA ARG A 403 15.00 32.68 12.85
C ARG A 403 14.13 33.80 12.35
N TYR A 404 13.09 34.11 13.12
CA TYR A 404 12.25 35.27 12.88
C TYR A 404 12.76 36.40 13.77
N GLU A 405 12.99 37.58 13.20
CA GLU A 405 13.56 38.72 13.93
C GLU A 405 12.50 39.53 14.69
N ASN A 406 11.21 39.25 14.47
CA ASN A 406 10.09 40.08 14.89
C ASN A 406 8.82 39.27 15.21
N THR A 407 8.93 38.14 15.91
CA THR A 407 7.76 37.30 16.22
C THR A 407 7.54 37.12 17.72
N VAL A 408 6.28 37.08 18.12
CA VAL A 408 5.83 36.65 19.45
C VAL A 408 4.80 35.55 19.30
N GLY A 409 4.71 34.65 20.28
CA GLY A 409 3.80 33.52 20.26
C GLY A 409 2.75 33.61 21.37
N ILE A 410 1.55 33.13 21.08
CA ILE A 410 0.51 32.89 22.09
C ILE A 410 -0.05 31.48 21.95
N LYS A 411 -0.21 30.80 23.09
CA LYS A 411 -0.65 29.40 23.18
C LYS A 411 -1.65 29.23 24.32
N GLY A 412 -2.45 28.17 24.23
CA GLY A 412 -3.38 27.77 25.29
C GLY A 412 -4.79 28.31 25.04
N ALA A 413 -5.45 28.76 26.10
CA ALA A 413 -6.89 29.11 26.13
C ALA A 413 -7.22 30.46 25.46
N VAL A 414 -6.94 30.56 24.15
CA VAL A 414 -7.23 31.71 23.26
C VAL A 414 -7.86 31.25 21.96
N TYR A 415 -8.60 32.12 21.27
CA TYR A 415 -9.33 31.72 20.05
C TYR A 415 -8.40 31.38 18.87
N HIS A 416 -7.32 32.15 18.69
CA HIS A 416 -6.37 31.97 17.61
C HIS A 416 -4.93 31.83 18.16
N PRO A 417 -4.54 30.67 18.69
CA PRO A 417 -3.16 30.42 19.10
C PRO A 417 -2.25 30.42 17.86
N GLY A 418 -1.05 31.01 17.99
CA GLY A 418 -0.16 31.17 16.85
C GLY A 418 1.02 32.09 17.09
N GLN A 419 1.75 32.39 16.02
CA GLN A 419 2.79 33.41 15.98
C GLN A 419 2.24 34.69 15.38
N TYR A 420 2.60 35.82 15.97
CA TYR A 420 2.17 37.16 15.60
C TYR A 420 3.40 38.05 15.41
N ASP A 421 3.24 39.09 14.60
CA ASP A 421 4.28 40.09 14.36
C ASP A 421 4.43 41.00 15.58
N LEU A 422 5.64 41.05 16.16
CA LEU A 422 5.97 41.85 17.33
C LEU A 422 5.71 43.35 17.10
N GLY A 423 5.84 43.84 15.87
CA GLY A 423 5.55 45.24 15.53
C GLY A 423 4.07 45.59 15.70
N SER A 424 3.18 44.70 15.27
CA SER A 424 1.73 44.85 15.43
C SER A 424 1.20 44.46 16.82
N THR A 425 1.93 43.61 17.55
CA THR A 425 1.58 43.15 18.90
C THR A 425 2.71 43.37 19.91
N PRO A 426 3.04 44.64 20.26
CA PRO A 426 4.18 44.93 21.12
C PRO A 426 3.94 44.61 22.60
N THR A 427 2.70 44.32 23.01
CA THR A 427 2.33 44.05 24.42
C THR A 427 1.44 42.83 24.57
N VAL A 428 1.35 42.29 25.79
CA VAL A 428 0.48 41.15 26.12
C VAL A 428 -0.98 41.42 25.76
N ARG A 429 -1.52 42.59 26.08
CA ARG A 429 -2.90 42.97 25.70
C ARG A 429 -3.10 42.91 24.18
N SER A 430 -2.23 43.58 23.42
CA SER A 430 -2.33 43.63 21.95
C SER A 430 -2.22 42.25 21.32
N LEU A 431 -1.36 41.37 21.86
CA LEU A 431 -1.22 39.99 21.42
C LEU A 431 -2.50 39.17 21.66
N ILE A 432 -3.14 39.33 22.81
CA ILE A 432 -4.39 38.63 23.13
C ILE A 432 -5.54 39.14 22.27
N GLU A 433 -5.66 40.46 22.07
CA GLU A 433 -6.69 41.06 21.23
C GLU A 433 -6.56 40.58 19.77
N ASN A 434 -5.34 40.54 19.23
CA ASN A 434 -5.08 39.99 17.88
C ASN A 434 -5.30 38.48 17.81
N ALA A 435 -5.16 37.76 18.92
CA ALA A 435 -5.52 36.35 19.04
C ALA A 435 -7.04 36.09 19.19
N GLY A 436 -7.87 37.14 19.10
CA GLY A 436 -9.31 37.05 19.22
C GLY A 436 -9.83 37.01 20.67
N GLY A 437 -8.96 37.22 21.65
CA GLY A 437 -9.29 37.19 23.08
C GLY A 437 -9.11 35.81 23.74
N LEU A 438 -9.50 35.74 25.02
CA LEU A 438 -9.47 34.51 25.81
C LEU A 438 -10.72 33.66 25.57
N THR A 439 -10.56 32.34 25.58
CA THR A 439 -11.71 31.41 25.59
C THR A 439 -12.36 31.36 26.98
N GLU A 440 -13.61 30.90 27.07
CA GLU A 440 -14.36 30.79 28.34
C GLU A 440 -13.68 29.91 29.41
N GLU A 441 -12.85 28.96 28.97
CA GLU A 441 -12.13 28.04 29.85
C GLU A 441 -10.80 28.61 30.37
N ALA A 442 -10.42 29.81 29.93
CA ALA A 442 -9.15 30.42 30.28
C ALA A 442 -9.06 30.74 31.78
N PHE A 443 -7.90 30.48 32.34
CA PHE A 443 -7.52 30.95 33.67
C PHE A 443 -6.70 32.24 33.54
N GLY A 444 -7.41 33.37 33.37
CA GLY A 444 -6.81 34.68 33.12
C GLY A 444 -5.96 35.24 34.28
N ALA A 445 -6.28 34.87 35.52
CA ALA A 445 -5.53 35.29 36.71
C ALA A 445 -4.09 34.75 36.77
N HIS A 446 -3.74 33.72 35.99
CA HIS A 446 -2.37 33.20 35.93
C HIS A 446 -2.02 32.65 34.54
N ALA A 447 -1.31 33.46 33.77
CA ALA A 447 -0.60 33.05 32.56
C ALA A 447 0.90 32.99 32.80
N VAL A 448 1.62 32.37 31.86
CA VAL A 448 3.07 32.22 31.90
C VAL A 448 3.66 32.77 30.60
N LEU A 449 4.50 33.79 30.70
CA LEU A 449 5.31 34.29 29.60
C LEU A 449 6.70 33.65 29.66
N ARG A 450 7.07 32.94 28.60
CA ARG A 450 8.43 32.43 28.42
C ARG A 450 9.22 33.43 27.59
N ARG A 451 10.29 33.95 28.18
CA ARG A 451 11.18 34.93 27.55
C ARG A 451 12.59 34.37 27.41
N MET A 452 13.19 34.52 26.23
CA MET A 452 14.57 34.12 26.00
C MET A 452 15.52 35.21 26.50
N LYS A 453 16.54 34.83 27.27
CA LYS A 453 17.60 35.73 27.72
C LYS A 453 18.73 35.83 26.68
N GLU A 454 19.63 36.80 26.87
CA GLU A 454 20.83 36.97 26.03
C GLU A 454 21.73 35.72 25.98
N ASP A 455 21.79 34.96 27.08
CA ASP A 455 22.53 33.68 27.17
C ASP A 455 21.80 32.49 26.54
N ARG A 456 20.65 32.73 25.89
CA ARG A 456 19.75 31.75 25.26
C ARG A 456 19.06 30.79 26.24
N THR A 457 19.10 31.09 27.53
CA THR A 457 18.26 30.39 28.52
C THR A 457 16.86 31.00 28.56
N TRP A 458 15.87 30.20 28.99
CA TRP A 458 14.50 30.69 29.17
C TRP A 458 14.32 31.21 30.60
N ARG A 459 13.67 32.35 30.75
CA ARG A 459 13.03 32.77 32.01
C ARG A 459 11.52 32.70 31.88
N THR A 460 10.88 32.39 33.00
CA THR A 460 9.43 32.42 33.15
C THR A 460 9.04 33.68 33.89
N VAL A 461 8.14 34.46 33.31
CA VAL A 461 7.50 35.61 33.93
C VAL A 461 6.04 35.26 34.15
N SER A 462 5.56 35.38 35.39
CA SER A 462 4.14 35.22 35.69
C SER A 462 3.38 36.46 35.24
N VAL A 463 2.23 36.27 34.58
CA VAL A 463 1.44 37.36 34.00
C VAL A 463 -0.02 37.22 34.44
N ASP A 464 -0.57 38.27 35.07
CA ASP A 464 -2.00 38.39 35.36
C ASP A 464 -2.70 39.00 34.15
N VAL A 465 -3.21 38.13 33.28
CA VAL A 465 -3.82 38.55 32.01
C VAL A 465 -5.19 39.17 32.23
N GLU A 466 -5.97 38.64 33.16
CA GLU A 466 -7.28 39.19 33.52
C GLU A 466 -7.12 40.61 34.07
N GLY A 467 -6.15 40.83 34.95
CA GLY A 467 -5.82 42.16 35.45
C GLY A 467 -5.34 43.12 34.36
N ILE A 468 -4.52 42.63 33.41
CA ILE A 468 -4.07 43.44 32.27
C ILE A 468 -5.24 43.84 31.38
N LEU A 469 -6.15 42.93 31.03
CA LEU A 469 -7.31 43.21 30.15
C LEU A 469 -8.30 44.18 30.82
N ASN A 470 -8.57 43.99 32.11
CA ASN A 470 -9.47 44.84 32.90
C ASN A 470 -8.84 46.17 33.33
N GLY A 471 -7.54 46.36 33.08
CA GLY A 471 -6.82 47.61 33.38
C GLY A 471 -6.48 47.78 34.87
N THR A 472 -6.57 46.73 35.68
CA THR A 472 -6.15 46.74 37.10
C THR A 472 -4.65 46.49 37.26
N VAL A 473 -4.00 45.89 36.26
CA VAL A 473 -2.55 45.64 36.19
C VAL A 473 -1.97 46.31 34.95
N ALA A 474 -0.76 46.85 35.06
CA ALA A 474 -0.06 47.47 33.94
C ALA A 474 0.28 46.44 32.85
N ASP A 475 0.12 46.83 31.58
CA ASP A 475 0.41 45.96 30.43
C ASP A 475 1.91 45.68 30.29
N LEU A 476 2.25 44.48 29.83
CA LEU A 476 3.62 43.98 29.77
C LEU A 476 4.16 44.03 28.33
N PRO A 477 5.26 44.75 28.06
CA PRO A 477 5.89 44.75 26.74
C PRO A 477 6.51 43.39 26.42
N LEU A 478 6.34 42.96 25.18
CA LEU A 478 6.88 41.70 24.65
C LEU A 478 8.24 41.93 23.96
N GLU A 479 9.06 40.90 23.97
CA GLU A 479 10.37 40.84 23.30
C GLU A 479 10.33 39.80 22.17
N ASN A 480 11.27 39.86 21.22
CA ASN A 480 11.31 38.88 20.13
C ASN A 480 11.45 37.45 20.68
N GLU A 481 10.71 36.51 20.09
CA GLU A 481 10.59 35.10 20.48
C GLU A 481 9.91 34.85 21.85
N ASP A 482 9.29 35.86 22.45
CA ASP A 482 8.44 35.65 23.62
C ASP A 482 7.27 34.72 23.31
N VAL A 483 6.93 33.82 24.25
CA VAL A 483 5.76 32.95 24.13
C VAL A 483 4.88 33.06 25.36
N LEU A 484 3.69 33.63 25.20
CA LEU A 484 2.65 33.70 26.22
C LEU A 484 1.82 32.42 26.23
N PHE A 485 1.73 31.77 27.39
CA PHE A 485 0.92 30.58 27.61
C PHE A 485 -0.24 30.89 28.54
N ILE A 486 -1.47 30.75 28.04
CA ILE A 486 -2.70 30.91 28.81
C ILE A 486 -3.18 29.53 29.27
N SER A 487 -3.21 29.32 30.58
CA SER A 487 -3.67 28.06 31.17
C SER A 487 -5.19 27.91 31.11
N VAL A 488 -5.67 26.67 31.15
CA VAL A 488 -7.09 26.32 31.28
C VAL A 488 -7.44 26.15 32.76
N ARG A 489 -8.66 26.48 33.19
CA ARG A 489 -9.14 26.25 34.56
C ARG A 489 -9.08 24.75 34.90
N LYS A 490 -8.54 24.41 36.08
CA LYS A 490 -8.32 23.02 36.53
C LYS A 490 -9.59 22.16 36.51
N ASP A 491 -10.75 22.76 36.77
CA ASP A 491 -12.05 22.08 36.76
C ASP A 491 -12.49 21.60 35.37
N LYS A 492 -11.88 22.14 34.31
CA LYS A 492 -12.07 21.77 32.91
C LYS A 492 -10.96 20.86 32.37
N MET A 493 -9.85 20.66 33.09
CA MET A 493 -8.77 19.75 32.68
C MET A 493 -9.10 18.27 32.88
N ASN A 494 -9.94 17.94 33.86
CA ASN A 494 -10.32 16.56 34.15
C ASN A 494 -11.66 16.25 33.49
N GLN A 495 -11.67 15.36 32.50
CA GLN A 495 -12.91 14.81 31.95
C GLN A 495 -13.68 14.10 33.07
N ARG A 496 -14.76 14.73 33.53
CA ARG A 496 -15.67 14.13 34.51
C ARG A 496 -16.45 13.06 33.76
N THR A 497 -16.43 11.82 34.27
CA THR A 497 -17.08 10.67 33.61
C THR A 497 -17.85 9.85 34.62
N VAL A 498 -18.85 9.10 34.19
CA VAL A 498 -19.57 8.09 34.98
C VAL A 498 -19.59 6.78 34.19
N THR A 499 -19.53 5.63 34.85
CA THR A 499 -19.48 4.34 34.14
C THR A 499 -20.66 3.46 34.54
N ILE A 500 -21.27 2.79 33.57
CA ILE A 500 -22.37 1.86 33.81
C ILE A 500 -22.06 0.47 33.25
N PHE A 501 -22.28 -0.54 34.09
CA PHE A 501 -21.98 -1.94 33.82
C PHE A 501 -23.22 -2.82 33.97
N GLY A 502 -23.19 -3.98 33.31
CA GLY A 502 -24.18 -5.03 33.49
C GLY A 502 -25.31 -4.97 32.47
N GLU A 503 -26.54 -5.21 32.93
CA GLU A 503 -27.72 -5.46 32.08
C GLU A 503 -28.39 -4.17 31.57
N VAL A 504 -27.63 -3.39 30.81
CA VAL A 504 -28.09 -2.25 30.01
C VAL A 504 -27.78 -2.49 28.54
N GLN A 505 -28.44 -1.79 27.61
CA GLN A 505 -28.22 -2.00 26.17
C GLN A 505 -26.79 -1.65 25.75
N PHE A 506 -26.23 -0.57 26.31
CA PHE A 506 -24.89 -0.07 25.97
C PHE A 506 -24.06 0.19 27.24
N PRO A 507 -23.48 -0.84 27.87
CA PRO A 507 -22.59 -0.65 29.02
C PRO A 507 -21.29 0.02 28.59
N ALA A 508 -21.00 1.20 29.15
CA ALA A 508 -19.85 2.03 28.78
C ALA A 508 -19.57 3.11 29.84
N THR A 509 -18.50 3.88 29.60
CA THR A 509 -18.20 5.13 30.31
C THR A 509 -18.80 6.30 29.52
N TYR A 510 -19.52 7.16 30.22
CA TYR A 510 -20.22 8.33 29.70
C TYR A 510 -19.61 9.61 30.28
N GLU A 511 -19.74 10.72 29.56
CA GLU A 511 -19.37 12.04 30.06
C GLU A 511 -20.37 12.49 31.13
N TYR A 512 -19.85 12.92 32.28
CA TYR A 512 -20.68 13.33 33.41
C TYR A 512 -21.26 14.72 33.19
N SER A 513 -22.55 14.88 33.43
CA SER A 513 -23.24 16.17 33.46
C SER A 513 -23.60 16.59 34.89
N ASP A 514 -23.56 17.89 35.18
CA ASP A 514 -23.94 18.37 36.52
C ASP A 514 -25.42 18.05 36.81
N ASN A 515 -25.69 17.45 37.98
CA ASN A 515 -27.00 16.93 38.43
C ASN A 515 -27.52 15.69 37.70
N GLU A 516 -26.64 14.90 37.07
CA GLU A 516 -27.03 13.65 36.42
C GLU A 516 -27.51 12.58 37.42
N THR A 517 -28.64 11.93 37.12
CA THR A 517 -29.22 10.85 37.94
C THR A 517 -28.88 9.46 37.41
N ILE A 518 -29.21 8.41 38.18
CA ILE A 518 -29.05 7.02 37.75
C ILE A 518 -29.95 6.73 36.54
N GLU A 519 -31.18 7.28 36.55
CA GLU A 519 -32.14 7.15 35.47
C GLU A 519 -31.62 7.77 34.16
N ASP A 520 -31.05 8.97 34.24
CA ASP A 520 -30.47 9.65 33.07
C ASP A 520 -29.36 8.80 32.45
N LEU A 521 -28.46 8.27 33.28
CA LEU A 521 -27.37 7.41 32.82
C LEU A 521 -27.89 6.10 32.21
N ILE A 522 -28.94 5.51 32.77
CA ILE A 522 -29.57 4.29 32.20
C ILE A 522 -30.22 4.61 30.85
N ILE A 523 -30.86 5.77 30.69
CA ILE A 523 -31.43 6.22 29.41
C ILE A 523 -30.31 6.42 28.38
N LEU A 524 -29.22 7.08 28.76
CA LEU A 524 -28.04 7.25 27.89
C LEU A 524 -27.44 5.91 27.49
N ALA A 525 -27.48 4.92 28.38
CA ALA A 525 -27.08 3.55 28.11
C ALA A 525 -28.10 2.73 27.29
N GLY A 526 -29.12 3.38 26.72
CA GLY A 526 -30.14 2.75 25.88
C GLY A 526 -31.23 2.00 26.64
N GLY A 527 -31.29 2.17 27.97
CA GLY A 527 -32.24 1.49 28.84
C GLY A 527 -31.74 0.14 29.37
N LEU A 528 -32.57 -0.47 30.22
CA LEU A 528 -32.33 -1.81 30.78
C LEU A 528 -32.55 -2.90 29.72
N THR A 529 -31.84 -4.01 29.82
CA THR A 529 -32.18 -5.24 29.06
C THR A 529 -33.30 -6.01 29.76
N ASP A 530 -33.96 -6.93 29.04
CA ASP A 530 -34.98 -7.83 29.63
C ASP A 530 -34.42 -8.75 30.74
N ALA A 531 -33.10 -8.91 30.77
CA ALA A 531 -32.40 -9.70 31.77
C ALA A 531 -32.04 -8.88 33.03
N ALA A 532 -32.26 -7.56 33.03
CA ALA A 532 -31.90 -6.69 34.14
C ALA A 532 -32.70 -6.98 35.42
N SER A 533 -32.02 -6.90 36.54
CA SER A 533 -32.61 -7.01 37.87
C SER A 533 -33.19 -5.66 38.27
N THR A 534 -34.51 -5.57 38.31
CA THR A 534 -35.23 -4.43 38.90
C THR A 534 -35.06 -4.38 40.43
N ALA A 535 -34.64 -5.46 41.07
CA ALA A 535 -34.48 -5.52 42.52
C ALA A 535 -33.13 -4.98 43.02
N LYS A 536 -32.13 -4.76 42.15
CA LYS A 536 -30.78 -4.40 42.60
C LYS A 536 -29.94 -3.67 41.55
N VAL A 537 -29.73 -2.37 41.78
CA VAL A 537 -28.75 -1.52 41.08
C VAL A 537 -27.80 -0.95 42.12
N ASP A 538 -26.49 -1.16 41.97
CA ASP A 538 -25.49 -0.67 42.93
C ASP A 538 -24.71 0.50 42.31
N VAL A 539 -24.51 1.59 43.04
CA VAL A 539 -23.59 2.67 42.68
C VAL A 539 -22.39 2.62 43.62
N SER A 540 -21.20 2.49 43.06
CA SER A 540 -19.93 2.53 43.78
C SER A 540 -19.27 3.89 43.58
N ARG A 541 -19.05 4.62 44.66
CA ARG A 541 -18.45 5.95 44.68
C ARG A 541 -17.10 5.90 45.37
N ARG A 542 -16.05 6.37 44.70
CA ARG A 542 -14.72 6.48 45.30
C ARG A 542 -14.70 7.57 46.39
N ILE A 543 -13.96 7.33 47.48
CA ILE A 543 -13.76 8.35 48.53
C ILE A 543 -12.55 9.20 48.14
N ILE A 544 -12.76 10.51 47.90
CA ILE A 544 -11.68 11.47 47.61
C ILE A 544 -11.60 12.47 48.76
N ASP A 545 -10.53 12.41 49.54
CA ASP A 545 -10.21 13.39 50.59
C ASP A 545 -8.75 13.82 50.46
N PRO A 546 -8.45 14.85 49.65
CA PRO A 546 -7.09 15.31 49.39
C PRO A 546 -6.39 15.91 50.62
N SER A 547 -7.16 16.23 51.67
CA SER A 547 -6.68 16.78 52.95
C SER A 547 -6.42 15.72 54.01
N ARG A 548 -6.74 14.44 53.75
CA ARG A 548 -6.60 13.37 54.73
C ARG A 548 -5.13 13.04 54.98
N THR A 549 -4.77 12.95 56.27
CA THR A 549 -3.39 12.68 56.74
C THR A 549 -3.21 11.27 57.32
N THR A 550 -4.27 10.45 57.35
CA THR A 550 -4.28 9.07 57.88
C THR A 550 -4.78 8.07 56.83
N ASP A 551 -4.30 6.83 56.93
CA ASP A 551 -4.68 5.73 56.04
C ASP A 551 -6.09 5.18 56.39
N SER A 552 -6.90 4.89 55.36
CA SER A 552 -8.27 4.36 55.49
C SER A 552 -8.37 2.99 54.84
N LYS A 553 -9.02 2.04 55.52
CA LYS A 553 -9.35 0.74 54.94
C LYS A 553 -10.50 0.82 53.92
N GLU A 554 -11.31 1.87 53.99
CA GLU A 554 -12.43 2.10 53.07
C GLU A 554 -11.96 3.00 51.92
N ILE A 555 -12.10 2.48 50.70
CA ILE A 555 -11.71 3.16 49.44
C ILE A 555 -12.92 3.60 48.60
N ALA A 556 -14.11 3.09 48.90
CA ALA A 556 -15.34 3.39 48.19
C ALA A 556 -16.58 3.23 49.08
N GLN A 557 -17.64 3.97 48.77
CA GLN A 557 -18.99 3.85 49.34
C GLN A 557 -19.90 3.17 48.32
N THR A 558 -20.80 2.29 48.78
CA THR A 558 -21.76 1.62 47.90
C THR A 558 -23.19 1.99 48.26
N PHE A 559 -23.95 2.41 47.27
CA PHE A 559 -25.37 2.74 47.39
C PHE A 559 -26.18 1.72 46.59
N SER A 560 -27.14 1.04 47.20
CA SER A 560 -27.97 0.04 46.52
C SER A 560 -29.40 0.54 46.37
N PHE A 561 -29.97 0.34 45.19
CA PHE A 561 -31.27 0.84 44.80
C PHE A 561 -32.17 -0.25 44.21
N THR A 562 -33.48 -0.07 44.38
CA THR A 562 -34.54 -0.85 43.73
C THR A 562 -35.22 -0.01 42.65
N MET A 563 -35.55 -0.65 41.53
CA MET A 563 -36.12 -0.04 40.33
C MET A 563 -37.44 -0.70 39.97
N ARG A 564 -38.32 0.02 39.27
CA ARG A 564 -39.50 -0.54 38.60
C ARG A 564 -39.72 0.27 37.32
N ASP A 565 -39.91 -0.41 36.21
CA ASP A 565 -40.16 0.23 34.90
C ASP A 565 -39.11 1.29 34.51
N GLY A 566 -37.84 1.06 34.87
CA GLY A 566 -36.73 1.97 34.58
C GLY A 566 -36.62 3.19 35.51
N LEU A 567 -37.48 3.30 36.52
CA LEU A 567 -37.47 4.38 37.52
C LEU A 567 -37.12 3.85 38.91
N LEU A 568 -36.39 4.63 39.71
CA LEU A 568 -36.11 4.28 41.11
C LEU A 568 -37.40 4.22 41.94
N ILE A 569 -37.62 3.10 42.64
CA ILE A 569 -38.70 2.93 43.61
C ILE A 569 -38.11 2.62 44.98
N GLY A 570 -38.25 3.57 45.90
CA GLY A 570 -37.71 3.49 47.26
C GLY A 570 -36.24 3.88 47.32
N GLY A 571 -35.95 4.92 48.12
CA GLY A 571 -34.65 5.61 48.16
C GLY A 571 -34.84 7.13 48.01
N ASP A 572 -33.79 7.89 48.33
CA ASP A 572 -33.78 9.33 48.16
C ASP A 572 -33.79 9.67 46.66
N ARG A 573 -34.95 10.11 46.13
CA ARG A 573 -35.11 10.47 44.70
C ARG A 573 -34.26 11.68 44.28
N SER A 574 -33.50 12.24 45.23
CA SER A 574 -32.55 13.32 45.04
C SER A 574 -31.10 12.83 44.81
N PHE A 575 -30.87 11.52 44.73
CA PHE A 575 -29.52 10.97 44.52
C PHE A 575 -28.97 11.34 43.14
N THR A 576 -27.96 12.21 43.14
CA THR A 576 -27.19 12.56 41.95
C THR A 576 -25.87 11.79 41.93
N LEU A 577 -25.48 11.41 40.72
CA LEU A 577 -24.17 10.84 40.45
C LEU A 577 -23.10 11.90 40.68
N GLN A 578 -21.90 11.43 40.98
CA GLN A 578 -20.69 12.25 41.06
C GLN A 578 -19.68 11.80 40.01
N PRO A 579 -18.72 12.67 39.63
CA PRO A 579 -17.65 12.28 38.76
C PRO A 579 -16.97 11.01 39.27
N TYR A 580 -16.83 10.06 38.36
CA TYR A 580 -16.23 8.75 38.48
C TYR A 580 -17.01 7.71 39.28
N ASP A 581 -18.31 7.92 39.49
CA ASP A 581 -19.20 6.88 39.99
C ASP A 581 -19.33 5.71 39.00
N GLU A 582 -19.44 4.51 39.56
CA GLU A 582 -19.68 3.27 38.80
C GLU A 582 -21.04 2.68 39.15
N VAL A 583 -21.94 2.58 38.18
CA VAL A 583 -23.28 2.01 38.31
C VAL A 583 -23.29 0.57 37.81
N TYR A 584 -23.82 -0.35 38.60
CA TYR A 584 -23.88 -1.78 38.31
C TYR A 584 -25.33 -2.25 38.26
N VAL A 585 -25.82 -2.53 37.04
CA VAL A 585 -27.14 -3.12 36.80
C VAL A 585 -27.01 -4.64 36.78
N ARG A 586 -27.46 -5.31 37.84
CA ARG A 586 -27.28 -6.77 37.98
C ARG A 586 -28.22 -7.55 37.06
N LYS A 587 -27.85 -8.79 36.73
CA LYS A 587 -28.74 -9.74 36.05
C LYS A 587 -29.76 -10.32 37.01
N SER A 588 -31.02 -10.38 36.57
CA SER A 588 -32.11 -11.01 37.30
C SER A 588 -31.84 -12.50 37.48
N PRO A 589 -31.79 -13.02 38.71
CA PRO A 589 -31.57 -14.44 38.97
C PRO A 589 -32.65 -15.35 38.37
N GLY A 590 -33.86 -14.81 38.15
CA GLY A 590 -34.98 -15.51 37.53
C GLY A 590 -34.96 -15.51 36.01
N PHE A 591 -34.11 -14.70 35.37
CA PHE A 591 -34.08 -14.60 33.91
C PHE A 591 -33.35 -15.80 33.31
N VAL A 592 -34.07 -16.54 32.46
CA VAL A 592 -33.53 -17.62 31.63
C VAL A 592 -34.10 -17.42 30.24
N PRO A 593 -33.28 -17.35 29.18
CA PRO A 593 -33.80 -17.25 27.82
C PRO A 593 -34.65 -18.48 27.50
N GLN A 594 -35.67 -18.29 26.68
CA GLN A 594 -36.49 -19.39 26.19
C GLN A 594 -35.60 -20.41 25.47
N ARG A 595 -35.81 -21.69 25.80
CA ARG A 595 -35.06 -22.81 25.23
C ARG A 595 -35.98 -23.75 24.48
N ASN A 596 -35.54 -24.30 23.36
CA ASN A 596 -36.32 -25.13 22.46
C ASN A 596 -35.63 -26.46 22.14
N VAL A 597 -36.45 -27.49 21.87
CA VAL A 597 -36.03 -28.82 21.41
C VAL A 597 -36.91 -29.27 20.25
N THR A 598 -36.43 -30.21 19.44
CA THR A 598 -37.17 -30.73 18.28
C THR A 598 -37.48 -32.21 18.47
N VAL A 599 -38.67 -32.65 18.09
CA VAL A 599 -39.04 -34.06 17.97
C VAL A 599 -39.38 -34.35 16.52
N ASP A 600 -38.82 -35.43 15.97
CA ASP A 600 -38.97 -35.81 14.57
C ASP A 600 -39.13 -37.32 14.39
N GLY A 601 -39.67 -37.72 13.23
CA GLY A 601 -39.97 -39.10 12.86
C GLY A 601 -41.35 -39.57 13.35
N GLU A 602 -41.41 -40.82 13.82
CA GLU A 602 -42.64 -41.55 14.15
C GLU A 602 -43.25 -41.15 15.50
N VAL A 603 -43.74 -39.91 15.56
CA VAL A 603 -44.48 -39.32 16.68
C VAL A 603 -45.77 -38.67 16.19
N MET A 604 -46.78 -38.55 17.06
CA MET A 604 -48.09 -38.01 16.64
C MET A 604 -48.01 -36.56 16.15
N PHE A 605 -47.19 -35.73 16.79
CA PHE A 605 -46.98 -34.33 16.41
C PHE A 605 -45.48 -34.00 16.40
N ALA A 606 -44.82 -34.19 15.27
CA ALA A 606 -43.44 -33.74 15.07
C ALA A 606 -43.35 -32.20 15.05
N GLY A 607 -42.25 -31.64 15.54
CA GLY A 607 -42.04 -30.19 15.57
C GLY A 607 -41.14 -29.69 16.69
N THR A 608 -41.11 -28.37 16.85
CA THR A 608 -40.31 -27.68 17.87
C THR A 608 -41.13 -27.39 19.11
N TYR A 609 -40.60 -27.76 20.28
CA TYR A 609 -41.23 -27.59 21.58
C TYR A 609 -40.36 -26.71 22.48
N ALA A 610 -40.98 -25.75 23.15
CA ALA A 610 -40.31 -24.93 24.16
C ALA A 610 -40.14 -25.74 25.47
N LEU A 611 -38.93 -25.71 26.03
CA LEU A 611 -38.64 -26.30 27.33
C LEU A 611 -39.31 -25.46 28.43
N SER A 612 -40.32 -26.04 29.06
CA SER A 612 -41.11 -25.40 30.12
C SER A 612 -40.39 -25.45 31.48
N GLN A 613 -39.45 -26.40 31.66
CA GLN A 613 -38.71 -26.58 32.90
C GLN A 613 -37.22 -26.79 32.64
N LYS A 614 -36.37 -26.43 33.62
CA LYS A 614 -34.92 -26.55 33.46
C LYS A 614 -34.43 -27.99 33.30
N ASN A 615 -35.16 -28.94 33.86
CA ASN A 615 -34.87 -30.36 33.95
C ASN A 615 -35.87 -31.22 33.16
N GLN A 616 -36.58 -30.64 32.19
CA GLN A 616 -37.56 -31.37 31.36
C GLN A 616 -36.90 -32.56 30.66
N ARG A 617 -37.61 -33.69 30.64
CA ARG A 617 -37.06 -34.99 30.18
C ARG A 617 -37.67 -35.48 28.88
N ILE A 618 -37.04 -36.49 28.26
CA ILE A 618 -37.48 -37.05 26.97
C ILE A 618 -38.89 -37.65 27.02
N SER A 619 -39.28 -38.28 28.13
CA SER A 619 -40.63 -38.85 28.30
C SER A 619 -41.72 -37.77 28.26
N GLU A 620 -41.47 -36.63 28.90
CA GLU A 620 -42.37 -35.47 28.92
C GLU A 620 -42.47 -34.82 27.54
N LEU A 621 -41.37 -34.80 26.79
CA LEU A 621 -41.35 -34.31 25.41
C LEU A 621 -42.16 -35.21 24.47
N ILE A 622 -42.02 -36.54 24.56
CA ILE A 622 -42.85 -37.48 23.79
C ILE A 622 -44.32 -37.37 24.17
N LYS A 623 -44.64 -37.18 25.46
CA LYS A 623 -46.01 -36.92 25.90
C LYS A 623 -46.56 -35.62 25.30
N ALA A 624 -45.76 -34.55 25.26
CA ALA A 624 -46.14 -33.30 24.62
C ALA A 624 -46.34 -33.46 23.10
N ALA A 625 -45.56 -34.33 22.46
CA ALA A 625 -45.70 -34.71 21.05
C ALA A 625 -46.87 -35.66 20.77
N GLY A 626 -47.72 -35.97 21.76
CA GLY A 626 -48.89 -36.83 21.61
C GLY A 626 -48.58 -38.34 21.64
N GLY A 627 -47.35 -38.74 21.98
CA GLY A 627 -46.90 -40.13 21.94
C GLY A 627 -46.21 -40.52 20.64
N VAL A 628 -45.81 -41.79 20.54
CA VAL A 628 -45.23 -42.39 19.34
C VAL A 628 -46.32 -43.03 18.47
N THR A 629 -46.11 -43.13 17.16
CA THR A 629 -47.05 -43.82 16.25
C THR A 629 -46.93 -45.34 16.37
N ASP A 630 -47.87 -46.10 15.78
CA ASP A 630 -47.83 -47.57 15.79
C ASP A 630 -46.68 -48.15 14.96
N GLU A 631 -46.16 -47.40 13.99
CA GLU A 631 -45.02 -47.78 13.14
C GLU A 631 -43.66 -47.41 13.76
N ALA A 632 -43.68 -46.73 14.91
CA ALA A 632 -42.51 -46.24 15.59
C ALA A 632 -41.61 -47.35 16.14
N TYR A 633 -40.33 -47.32 15.76
CA TYR A 633 -39.31 -48.13 16.40
C TYR A 633 -38.68 -47.39 17.58
N VAL A 634 -39.38 -47.40 18.71
CA VAL A 634 -38.99 -46.72 19.97
C VAL A 634 -37.57 -47.10 20.42
N ARG A 635 -37.17 -48.36 20.26
CA ARG A 635 -35.81 -48.83 20.64
C ARG A 635 -34.71 -48.24 19.75
N GLY A 636 -35.05 -47.73 18.58
CA GLY A 636 -34.14 -47.04 17.66
C GLY A 636 -34.07 -45.53 17.87
N ALA A 637 -34.84 -44.96 18.79
CA ALA A 637 -34.85 -43.53 19.02
C ALA A 637 -33.48 -43.02 19.51
N ARG A 638 -33.10 -41.82 19.06
CA ARG A 638 -31.81 -41.19 19.39
C ARG A 638 -31.96 -39.69 19.62
N ILE A 639 -31.07 -39.10 20.42
CA ILE A 639 -30.94 -37.64 20.51
C ILE A 639 -29.72 -37.20 19.71
N GLU A 640 -29.94 -36.20 18.88
CA GLU A 640 -28.93 -35.37 18.24
C GLU A 640 -28.74 -34.12 19.10
N ARG A 641 -27.58 -34.00 19.77
CA ARG A 641 -27.31 -32.92 20.73
C ARG A 641 -26.23 -31.98 20.21
N PRO A 642 -26.51 -30.67 20.10
CA PRO A 642 -25.49 -29.69 19.76
C PRO A 642 -24.49 -29.51 20.90
N LEU A 643 -23.23 -29.28 20.56
CA LEU A 643 -22.17 -28.94 21.51
C LEU A 643 -22.46 -27.57 22.13
N ASN A 644 -22.37 -27.47 23.45
CA ASN A 644 -22.39 -26.18 24.13
C ASN A 644 -21.04 -25.44 23.97
N GLU A 645 -20.99 -24.15 24.32
CA GLU A 645 -19.78 -23.32 24.13
C GLU A 645 -18.55 -23.87 24.87
N ASP A 646 -18.71 -24.45 26.06
CA ASP A 646 -17.61 -25.07 26.81
C ASP A 646 -17.10 -26.36 26.14
N GLU A 647 -18.01 -27.18 25.63
CA GLU A 647 -17.72 -28.41 24.89
C GLU A 647 -17.01 -28.06 23.57
N LYS A 648 -17.46 -27.03 22.85
CA LYS A 648 -16.78 -26.48 21.66
C LYS A 648 -15.37 -25.99 22.00
N PHE A 649 -15.23 -25.23 23.08
CA PHE A 649 -13.93 -24.72 23.52
C PHE A 649 -12.94 -25.86 23.82
N ARG A 650 -13.39 -26.91 24.51
CA ARG A 650 -12.58 -28.11 24.80
C ARG A 650 -12.21 -28.87 23.53
N LEU A 651 -13.16 -29.07 22.61
CA LEU A 651 -12.92 -29.75 21.34
C LEU A 651 -11.88 -29.00 20.50
N ASN A 652 -12.03 -27.67 20.38
CA ASN A 652 -11.07 -26.83 19.65
C ASN A 652 -9.67 -26.91 20.24
N ARG A 653 -9.55 -26.97 21.57
CA ARG A 653 -8.27 -27.14 22.26
C ARG A 653 -7.64 -28.50 21.97
N LEU A 654 -8.42 -29.58 21.94
CA LEU A 654 -7.94 -30.92 21.60
C LEU A 654 -7.48 -31.02 20.14
N LEU A 655 -8.24 -30.46 19.20
CA LEU A 655 -7.88 -30.41 17.78
C LEU A 655 -6.53 -29.70 17.58
N LYS A 656 -6.35 -28.55 18.24
CA LYS A 656 -5.09 -27.79 18.20
C LYS A 656 -3.90 -28.57 18.78
N MET A 657 -4.09 -29.39 19.80
CA MET A 657 -3.02 -30.25 20.34
C MET A 657 -2.65 -31.38 19.36
N VAL A 658 -3.64 -31.97 18.69
CA VAL A 658 -3.41 -33.04 17.70
C VAL A 658 -2.67 -32.52 16.46
N GLU A 659 -3.02 -31.32 15.97
CA GLU A 659 -2.29 -30.63 14.89
C GLU A 659 -0.83 -30.39 15.27
N MET A 660 -0.56 -30.05 16.53
CA MET A 660 0.80 -29.78 17.02
C MET A 660 1.66 -31.05 17.21
N GLN A 661 1.07 -32.23 17.35
CA GLN A 661 1.80 -33.49 17.60
C GLN A 661 1.89 -34.43 16.37
N GLY A 662 1.09 -34.23 15.31
CA GLY A 662 1.01 -35.13 14.16
C GLY A 662 1.72 -34.62 12.90
N GLY A 663 2.79 -35.29 12.47
CA GLY A 663 3.41 -35.08 11.15
C GLY A 663 2.49 -35.47 9.99
N SER A 664 2.27 -34.53 9.07
CA SER A 664 1.94 -34.70 7.64
C SER A 664 1.13 -35.95 7.23
N GLY A 665 -0.05 -36.12 7.82
CA GLY A 665 -0.99 -37.17 7.40
C GLY A 665 -2.47 -36.95 7.75
N LEU A 666 -2.81 -35.88 8.45
CA LEU A 666 -4.18 -35.54 8.83
C LEU A 666 -4.58 -34.21 8.17
N ASP A 667 -5.41 -34.29 7.13
CA ASP A 667 -6.16 -33.12 6.65
C ASP A 667 -7.14 -32.72 7.77
N ALA A 668 -6.74 -31.79 8.64
CA ALA A 668 -7.62 -31.20 9.65
C ALA A 668 -8.91 -30.60 9.04
N GLY A 669 -8.90 -30.30 7.73
CA GLY A 669 -10.06 -29.87 6.96
C GLY A 669 -11.07 -30.96 6.57
N LYS A 670 -10.83 -32.25 6.87
CA LYS A 670 -11.77 -33.35 6.58
C LYS A 670 -12.50 -33.93 7.80
N VAL A 671 -12.17 -33.48 9.02
CA VAL A 671 -13.03 -33.73 10.18
C VAL A 671 -14.20 -32.77 10.05
N SER A 672 -15.39 -33.29 9.71
CA SER A 672 -16.59 -32.47 9.59
C SER A 672 -16.78 -31.63 10.86
N GLN A 673 -16.97 -30.32 10.70
CA GLN A 673 -17.38 -29.38 11.74
C GLN A 673 -18.83 -29.65 12.18
N ASP A 674 -19.21 -30.91 12.35
CA ASP A 674 -20.54 -31.26 12.79
C ASP A 674 -20.62 -30.95 14.28
N THR A 675 -21.30 -29.85 14.56
CA THR A 675 -21.53 -29.29 15.90
C THR A 675 -22.45 -30.15 16.76
N VAL A 676 -22.81 -31.36 16.31
CA VAL A 676 -23.84 -32.22 16.90
C VAL A 676 -23.27 -33.63 17.11
N TYR A 677 -23.53 -34.21 18.27
CA TYR A 677 -23.20 -35.61 18.59
C TYR A 677 -24.43 -36.39 19.00
N TYR A 678 -24.41 -37.72 18.80
CA TYR A 678 -25.51 -38.57 19.23
C TYR A 678 -25.41 -38.92 20.72
N VAL A 679 -26.55 -38.90 21.39
CA VAL A 679 -26.72 -39.46 22.73
C VAL A 679 -27.55 -40.73 22.59
N GLY A 680 -26.91 -41.87 22.88
CA GLY A 680 -27.57 -43.17 22.79
C GLY A 680 -28.55 -43.39 23.93
N ILE A 681 -29.84 -43.45 23.60
CA ILE A 681 -30.94 -43.58 24.57
C ILE A 681 -31.66 -44.94 24.48
N GLU A 682 -32.39 -45.28 25.53
CA GLU A 682 -33.33 -46.42 25.56
C GLU A 682 -34.72 -45.85 25.85
N LEU A 683 -35.33 -45.27 24.81
CA LEU A 683 -36.60 -44.56 24.94
C LEU A 683 -37.73 -45.50 25.42
N ASP A 684 -37.69 -46.78 25.06
CA ASP A 684 -38.63 -47.80 25.53
C ASP A 684 -38.62 -47.92 27.06
N LYS A 685 -37.42 -47.93 27.65
CA LYS A 685 -37.25 -47.96 29.11
C LYS A 685 -37.61 -46.64 29.77
N ALA A 686 -37.31 -45.51 29.11
CA ALA A 686 -37.63 -44.18 29.59
C ALA A 686 -39.15 -43.93 29.64
N LEU A 687 -39.89 -44.38 28.62
CA LEU A 687 -41.35 -44.30 28.57
C LEU A 687 -42.01 -45.25 29.57
N ALA A 688 -41.44 -46.44 29.78
CA ALA A 688 -41.92 -47.38 30.79
C ALA A 688 -41.65 -46.93 32.23
N ASN A 689 -40.56 -46.18 32.46
CA ASN A 689 -40.16 -45.68 33.78
C ASN A 689 -39.78 -44.19 33.71
N PRO A 690 -40.76 -43.27 33.59
CA PRO A 690 -40.50 -41.83 33.57
C PRO A 690 -39.72 -41.38 34.82
N GLY A 691 -38.76 -40.46 34.64
CA GLY A 691 -37.89 -39.96 35.70
C GLY A 691 -36.69 -40.85 36.06
N SER A 692 -36.58 -42.05 35.49
CA SER A 692 -35.40 -42.93 35.65
C SER A 692 -34.15 -42.38 34.96
N ASP A 693 -33.00 -43.02 35.18
CA ASP A 693 -31.74 -42.66 34.49
C ASP A 693 -31.80 -42.87 32.97
N TYR A 694 -32.77 -43.67 32.49
CA TYR A 694 -33.03 -43.82 31.05
C TYR A 694 -33.73 -42.58 30.46
N ASP A 695 -34.42 -41.80 31.30
CA ASP A 695 -35.21 -40.63 30.92
C ASP A 695 -34.33 -39.36 30.92
N VAL A 696 -33.47 -39.25 29.90
CA VAL A 696 -32.45 -38.22 29.79
C VAL A 696 -33.03 -36.80 29.83
N ILE A 697 -32.35 -35.89 30.54
CA ILE A 697 -32.68 -34.45 30.57
C ILE A 697 -32.32 -33.79 29.25
N LEU A 698 -33.27 -33.01 28.73
CA LEU A 698 -33.15 -32.27 27.49
C LEU A 698 -32.32 -31.00 27.66
N ARG A 699 -31.64 -30.60 26.58
CA ARG A 699 -30.84 -29.38 26.47
C ARG A 699 -31.30 -28.55 25.28
N GLU A 700 -30.89 -27.29 25.29
CA GLU A 700 -31.15 -26.38 24.17
C GLU A 700 -30.68 -26.99 22.85
N GLY A 701 -31.57 -27.00 21.86
CA GLY A 701 -31.30 -27.49 20.52
C GLY A 701 -31.23 -29.02 20.39
N ASP A 702 -31.55 -29.79 21.43
CA ASP A 702 -31.67 -31.25 21.29
C ASP A 702 -32.73 -31.61 20.24
N ARG A 703 -32.41 -32.56 19.37
CA ARG A 703 -33.33 -33.15 18.41
C ARG A 703 -33.52 -34.64 18.71
N LEU A 704 -34.71 -35.01 19.16
CA LEU A 704 -35.11 -36.40 19.38
C LEU A 704 -35.67 -36.96 18.06
N VAL A 705 -35.05 -38.02 17.55
CA VAL A 705 -35.48 -38.70 16.32
C VAL A 705 -36.00 -40.08 16.68
N VAL A 706 -37.28 -40.35 16.35
CA VAL A 706 -37.92 -41.66 16.53
C VAL A 706 -38.06 -42.30 15.14
N PRO A 707 -37.26 -43.32 14.79
CA PRO A 707 -37.30 -43.90 13.45
C PRO A 707 -38.50 -44.83 13.26
N GLU A 708 -38.85 -45.09 12.00
CA GLU A 708 -39.77 -46.16 11.59
C GLU A 708 -39.13 -47.55 11.79
N TYR A 709 -39.96 -48.57 11.98
CA TYR A 709 -39.51 -49.96 12.05
C TYR A 709 -38.88 -50.46 10.75
N SER A 710 -37.55 -50.63 10.76
CA SER A 710 -36.83 -51.27 9.66
C SER A 710 -36.58 -52.75 9.93
N GLY A 711 -37.31 -53.64 9.25
CA GLY A 711 -37.16 -55.09 9.31
C GLY A 711 -35.89 -55.64 8.64
N THR A 712 -34.79 -54.88 8.57
CA THR A 712 -33.55 -55.27 7.88
C THR A 712 -32.31 -55.09 8.77
N VAL A 713 -31.20 -55.73 8.40
CA VAL A 713 -29.89 -55.61 9.05
C VAL A 713 -28.87 -55.31 7.97
N LYS A 714 -28.15 -54.21 8.14
CA LYS A 714 -27.11 -53.79 7.19
C LYS A 714 -25.79 -54.44 7.56
N ILE A 715 -25.07 -55.01 6.59
CA ILE A 715 -23.76 -55.63 6.79
C ILE A 715 -22.72 -54.85 6.00
N ASN A 716 -21.71 -54.34 6.71
CA ASN A 716 -20.75 -53.41 6.14
C ASN A 716 -19.31 -53.71 6.58
N GLY A 717 -18.34 -53.15 5.86
CA GLY A 717 -16.91 -53.36 6.11
C GLY A 717 -16.31 -54.54 5.32
N ASN A 718 -15.34 -55.25 5.91
CA ASN A 718 -14.56 -56.31 5.26
C ASN A 718 -15.28 -57.66 5.25
N VAL A 719 -16.38 -57.73 4.50
CA VAL A 719 -17.12 -58.95 4.16
C VAL A 719 -16.95 -59.23 2.66
N MET A 720 -17.31 -60.43 2.20
CA MET A 720 -17.19 -60.78 0.79
C MET A 720 -18.10 -59.94 -0.11
N TYR A 721 -19.32 -59.65 0.35
CA TYR A 721 -20.26 -58.77 -0.35
C TYR A 721 -21.09 -57.94 0.64
N PRO A 722 -20.77 -56.65 0.85
CA PRO A 722 -21.58 -55.75 1.69
C PRO A 722 -23.01 -55.63 1.15
N ASN A 723 -24.01 -55.95 1.98
CA ASN A 723 -25.41 -55.95 1.60
C ASN A 723 -26.34 -55.67 2.80
N THR A 724 -27.64 -55.55 2.54
CA THR A 724 -28.68 -55.44 3.57
C THR A 724 -29.55 -56.69 3.50
N VAL A 725 -29.73 -57.36 4.65
CA VAL A 725 -30.44 -58.65 4.75
C VAL A 725 -31.67 -58.49 5.62
N ALA A 726 -32.77 -59.19 5.31
CA ALA A 726 -33.96 -59.17 6.14
C ALA A 726 -33.66 -59.65 7.58
N TYR A 727 -34.23 -58.96 8.57
CA TYR A 727 -34.05 -59.30 9.97
C TYR A 727 -34.76 -60.63 10.29
N SER A 728 -33.99 -61.61 10.77
CA SER A 728 -34.50 -62.85 11.32
C SER A 728 -34.24 -62.91 12.82
N LYS A 729 -35.33 -63.01 13.60
CA LYS A 729 -35.29 -63.10 15.06
C LYS A 729 -34.42 -64.27 15.53
N GLY A 730 -33.55 -64.01 16.52
CA GLY A 730 -32.70 -65.02 17.15
C GLY A 730 -31.43 -65.41 16.37
N LYS A 731 -31.24 -64.92 15.14
CA LYS A 731 -30.00 -65.18 14.37
C LYS A 731 -28.84 -64.36 14.93
N SER A 732 -27.66 -64.99 15.01
CA SER A 732 -26.44 -64.32 15.48
C SER A 732 -25.81 -63.48 14.37
N TYR A 733 -24.96 -62.52 14.75
CA TYR A 733 -24.22 -61.68 13.77
C TYR A 733 -23.39 -62.50 12.76
N LYS A 734 -22.90 -63.70 13.15
CA LYS A 734 -22.16 -64.59 12.24
C LYS A 734 -23.04 -65.14 11.12
N TRP A 735 -24.32 -65.39 11.41
CA TRP A 735 -25.28 -65.85 10.42
C TRP A 735 -25.44 -64.78 9.31
N TYR A 736 -25.63 -63.52 9.69
CA TYR A 736 -25.72 -62.40 8.75
C TYR A 736 -24.42 -62.20 7.95
N ILE A 737 -23.25 -62.44 8.54
CA ILE A 737 -21.98 -62.37 7.81
C ILE A 737 -21.90 -63.49 6.75
N ASN A 738 -22.45 -64.68 7.02
CA ASN A 738 -22.50 -65.74 6.03
C ASN A 738 -23.46 -65.40 4.88
N GLU A 739 -24.59 -64.74 5.17
CA GLU A 739 -25.49 -64.20 4.13
C GLU A 739 -24.80 -63.12 3.26
N ALA A 740 -23.75 -62.46 3.78
CA ALA A 740 -22.87 -61.56 3.04
C ALA A 740 -21.70 -62.29 2.33
N GLY A 741 -21.79 -63.61 2.14
CA GLY A 741 -20.74 -64.44 1.52
C GLY A 741 -19.57 -64.77 2.44
N GLY A 742 -19.67 -64.46 3.73
CA GLY A 742 -18.61 -64.69 4.73
C GLY A 742 -17.67 -63.49 4.91
N TYR A 743 -16.62 -63.70 5.70
CA TYR A 743 -15.60 -62.70 5.98
C TYR A 743 -14.65 -62.51 4.78
N GLY A 744 -14.33 -61.26 4.45
CA GLY A 744 -13.27 -60.97 3.48
C GLY A 744 -11.87 -61.35 3.97
N ASN A 745 -10.91 -61.46 3.05
CA ASN A 745 -9.53 -61.89 3.36
C ASN A 745 -8.83 -60.98 4.40
N GLY A 746 -9.18 -59.69 4.40
CA GLY A 746 -8.68 -58.70 5.33
C GLY A 746 -9.43 -58.63 6.67
N ALA A 747 -10.50 -59.39 6.92
CA ALA A 747 -11.39 -59.12 8.04
C ALA A 747 -10.77 -59.28 9.44
N LYS A 748 -10.81 -58.25 10.28
CA LYS A 748 -10.47 -58.33 11.72
C LYS A 748 -11.67 -58.83 12.52
N ARG A 749 -11.95 -60.13 12.39
CA ARG A 749 -13.12 -60.81 12.99
C ARG A 749 -13.31 -60.54 14.50
N SER A 750 -12.21 -60.42 15.26
CA SER A 750 -12.26 -60.20 16.72
C SER A 750 -12.69 -58.79 17.14
N LYS A 751 -12.75 -57.84 16.21
CA LYS A 751 -13.21 -56.46 16.44
C LYS A 751 -14.52 -56.15 15.71
N ALA A 752 -15.28 -57.16 15.29
CA ALA A 752 -16.62 -56.94 14.76
C ALA A 752 -17.53 -56.26 15.81
N PHE A 753 -18.33 -55.30 15.39
CA PHE A 753 -19.28 -54.59 16.26
C PHE A 753 -20.62 -54.37 15.56
N ILE A 754 -21.65 -54.16 16.38
CA ILE A 754 -23.02 -53.86 15.98
C ILE A 754 -23.31 -52.42 16.38
N LEU A 755 -23.74 -51.61 15.43
CA LEU A 755 -24.26 -50.27 15.63
C LEU A 755 -25.79 -50.34 15.62
N TYR A 756 -26.43 -49.94 16.71
CA TYR A 756 -27.89 -49.89 16.80
C TYR A 756 -28.42 -48.54 16.30
N GLN A 757 -29.69 -48.51 15.88
CA GLN A 757 -30.34 -47.29 15.38
C GLN A 757 -30.37 -46.14 16.40
N ASN A 758 -30.44 -46.48 17.70
CA ASN A 758 -30.35 -45.51 18.79
C ASN A 758 -28.94 -44.93 18.99
N GLY A 759 -27.96 -45.30 18.17
CA GLY A 759 -26.58 -44.82 18.26
C GLY A 759 -25.70 -45.59 19.26
N LYS A 760 -26.23 -46.59 19.99
CA LYS A 760 -25.41 -47.45 20.85
C LYS A 760 -24.54 -48.38 20.01
N VAL A 761 -23.37 -48.75 20.53
CA VAL A 761 -22.44 -49.68 19.89
C VAL A 761 -22.16 -50.85 20.84
N SER A 762 -22.16 -52.08 20.31
CA SER A 762 -21.77 -53.28 21.06
C SER A 762 -20.80 -54.14 20.28
N LYS A 763 -19.88 -54.83 20.98
CA LYS A 763 -19.07 -55.88 20.35
C LYS A 763 -20.00 -56.96 19.81
N ALA A 764 -19.81 -57.37 18.56
CA ALA A 764 -20.74 -58.27 17.89
C ALA A 764 -20.87 -59.63 18.60
N SER A 765 -19.83 -60.07 19.32
CA SER A 765 -19.87 -61.30 20.13
C SER A 765 -20.77 -61.23 21.35
N LYS A 766 -21.06 -60.04 21.87
CA LYS A 766 -21.90 -59.82 23.07
C LYS A 766 -23.24 -59.16 22.73
N GLY A 767 -23.33 -58.46 21.61
CA GLY A 767 -24.54 -57.79 21.15
C GLY A 767 -25.57 -58.75 20.57
N LYS A 768 -26.85 -58.39 20.69
CA LYS A 768 -27.96 -59.06 20.00
C LYS A 768 -28.23 -58.30 18.72
N VAL A 769 -28.46 -59.01 17.62
CA VAL A 769 -28.84 -58.35 16.36
C VAL A 769 -30.28 -57.86 16.48
N GLU A 770 -30.53 -56.62 16.09
CA GLU A 770 -31.81 -55.95 16.20
C GLU A 770 -32.23 -55.32 14.87
N PRO A 771 -33.54 -55.10 14.64
CA PRO A 771 -34.04 -54.41 13.44
C PRO A 771 -33.36 -53.06 13.19
N GLY A 772 -32.90 -52.86 11.95
CA GLY A 772 -32.16 -51.72 11.43
C GLY A 772 -30.78 -51.48 12.03
N CYS A 773 -30.20 -52.44 12.76
CA CYS A 773 -28.80 -52.34 13.18
C CYS A 773 -27.85 -52.56 12.01
N GLU A 774 -26.63 -52.04 12.13
CA GLU A 774 -25.55 -52.22 11.18
C GLU A 774 -24.42 -53.06 11.80
N ILE A 775 -24.07 -54.17 11.17
CA ILE A 775 -22.95 -55.04 11.54
C ILE A 775 -21.73 -54.58 10.77
N ILE A 776 -20.70 -54.12 11.47
CA ILE A 776 -19.48 -53.58 10.86
C ILE A 776 -18.31 -54.50 11.14
N ILE A 777 -17.64 -54.93 10.08
CA ILE A 777 -16.44 -55.77 10.11
C ILE A 777 -15.20 -54.94 9.75
N PRO A 778 -14.33 -54.60 10.72
CA PRO A 778 -13.12 -53.86 10.41
C PRO A 778 -12.10 -54.67 9.61
N ASN A 779 -11.14 -53.99 8.99
CA ASN A 779 -10.00 -54.61 8.32
C ASN A 779 -8.88 -54.94 9.34
N LYS A 780 -8.03 -55.94 9.04
CA LYS A 780 -6.80 -56.28 9.78
C LYS A 780 -5.76 -55.24 9.42
N THR A 781 -5.69 -54.14 10.16
CA THR A 781 -4.68 -53.10 9.95
C THR A 781 -3.27 -53.60 10.33
N ARG A 782 -2.24 -53.19 9.55
CA ARG A 782 -0.81 -53.42 9.83
C ARG A 782 -0.13 -52.22 10.53
N SER A 783 -0.78 -51.06 10.69
CA SER A 783 -0.24 -49.89 11.39
C SER A 783 -1.30 -49.07 12.15
N ALA A 784 -0.86 -48.31 13.17
CA ALA A 784 -1.70 -47.49 14.05
C ALA A 784 -2.32 -46.25 13.35
N ASN A 785 -1.66 -45.73 12.30
CA ASN A 785 -2.16 -44.57 11.53
C ASN A 785 -3.40 -44.87 10.69
N ASP A 786 -3.61 -46.13 10.29
CA ASP A 786 -4.76 -46.54 9.46
C ASP A 786 -6.10 -46.59 10.23
N ASN A 787 -6.05 -46.64 11.57
CA ASN A 787 -7.27 -46.70 12.36
C ASN A 787 -8.04 -45.36 12.32
N ILE A 788 -7.33 -44.23 12.26
CA ILE A 788 -7.93 -42.88 12.29
C ILE A 788 -8.49 -42.52 10.91
N SER A 789 -7.77 -42.86 9.84
CA SER A 789 -8.21 -42.66 8.45
C SER A 789 -9.39 -43.57 8.05
N MET A 790 -9.52 -44.77 8.63
CA MET A 790 -10.68 -45.65 8.41
C MET A 790 -11.96 -45.13 9.09
N ILE A 791 -11.84 -44.47 10.25
CA ILE A 791 -12.97 -43.88 11.00
C ILE A 791 -13.51 -42.63 10.28
N ALA A 792 -12.63 -41.85 9.64
CA ALA A 792 -13.00 -40.66 8.87
C ALA A 792 -13.84 -40.96 7.61
N ASN A 793 -13.75 -42.18 7.05
CA ASN A 793 -14.47 -42.58 5.83
C ASN A 793 -15.88 -43.17 6.07
N LEU A 794 -16.34 -43.31 7.32
CA LEU A 794 -17.60 -44.00 7.67
C LEU A 794 -18.87 -43.11 7.61
N GLY A 795 -18.77 -41.90 7.06
CA GLY A 795 -19.88 -40.95 7.07
C GLY A 795 -19.98 -40.22 8.41
N THR A 796 -20.42 -38.97 8.32
CA THR A 796 -20.10 -37.83 9.17
C THR A 796 -20.46 -37.93 10.65
N SER A 797 -21.25 -38.91 11.07
CA SER A 797 -21.73 -39.03 12.45
C SER A 797 -21.20 -40.25 13.23
N LEU A 798 -20.69 -41.27 12.53
CA LEU A 798 -19.98 -42.42 13.11
C LEU A 798 -18.55 -42.07 13.53
N ALA A 799 -17.95 -41.09 12.83
CA ALA A 799 -16.58 -40.70 13.05
C ALA A 799 -16.37 -40.14 14.46
N THR A 800 -17.22 -39.24 14.96
CA THR A 800 -16.97 -38.50 16.21
C THR A 800 -16.93 -39.39 17.46
N MET A 801 -17.84 -40.35 17.58
CA MET A 801 -17.91 -41.25 18.74
C MET A 801 -16.75 -42.26 18.76
N VAL A 802 -16.41 -42.82 17.59
CA VAL A 802 -15.29 -43.76 17.46
C VAL A 802 -13.95 -43.04 17.56
N THR A 803 -13.84 -41.79 17.08
CA THR A 803 -12.64 -40.96 17.22
C THR A 803 -12.41 -40.59 18.68
N MET A 804 -13.44 -40.20 19.44
CA MET A 804 -13.31 -39.96 20.89
C MET A 804 -12.93 -41.22 21.67
N ILE A 805 -13.56 -42.36 21.40
CA ILE A 805 -13.23 -43.61 22.09
C ILE A 805 -11.82 -44.09 21.70
N ALA A 806 -11.42 -43.95 20.43
CA ALA A 806 -10.09 -44.32 19.95
C ALA A 806 -8.98 -43.40 20.47
N THR A 807 -9.22 -42.08 20.56
CA THR A 807 -8.25 -41.13 21.16
C THR A 807 -8.12 -41.37 22.65
N VAL A 808 -9.23 -41.54 23.38
CA VAL A 808 -9.20 -41.84 24.83
C VAL A 808 -8.56 -43.20 25.12
N THR A 809 -8.83 -44.24 24.32
CA THR A 809 -8.20 -45.56 24.53
C THR A 809 -6.74 -45.64 24.09
N ASN A 810 -6.28 -44.80 23.16
CA ASN A 810 -4.85 -44.65 22.86
C ASN A 810 -4.12 -43.80 23.92
N LEU A 811 -4.73 -42.73 24.41
CA LEU A 811 -4.18 -41.90 25.51
C LEU A 811 -4.01 -42.71 26.81
N ILE A 812 -4.95 -43.60 27.13
CA ILE A 812 -4.86 -44.47 28.32
C ILE A 812 -3.81 -45.59 28.14
N LYS A 813 -3.39 -45.91 26.91
CA LYS A 813 -2.33 -46.88 26.64
C LYS A 813 -0.93 -46.29 26.58
N SER A 814 -0.81 -44.97 26.50
CA SER A 814 0.45 -44.23 26.51
C SER A 814 0.84 -43.70 27.90
N PHE A 815 0.14 -44.14 28.95
CA PHE A 815 0.51 -43.95 30.36
C PHE A 815 0.90 -45.27 31.01
#